data_AF-A0A8I0SSE4-F1
#
_entry.id   AF-A0A8I0SSE4-F1
#
_cell.length_a   1.000
_cell.length_b   1.000
_cell.length_c   1.000
_cell.angle_alpha   90.00
_cell.angle_beta   90.00
_cell.angle_gamma   90.00
#
_symmetry.space_group_name_H-M   'P 1'
#
loop_
_entity.id
_entity.type
_entity.pdbx_description
1 polymer ?
#
loop_
_entity_poly.entity_id
_entity_poly.type
_entity_poly.pdbx_seq_one_letter_code
_entity_poly.pdbx_strand_id
1 'polypeptide(L)'
;MGRWWGRPFPVHALALEPRLLFDGGVVASLALAVESGESMVHDSDPTCEYRDENGGDELKSLMYLWACGREEPQSVVFIDAGVSDLETLVAGVPPGTRVEIIQGDENGVEHITQCLAGMKNLESVQIISHGEPGRVVLGNASLDLAGLAGSQTALAQWGASLKPGGDLLLYGCDVAAGAEGEVFVKELARVTGADVAASVDATGWHDLGGDWELEHRVGEVQAAWVLDSQATAEYSGLLANQVVTNNGNSGAGSLRQAVTDVGVGETITFDNAVSGQTITLSSTITINKNITIDGDINSDNKADVSLSGGGAGAFPVLTVSSSSTLKSLTLTSGTGNAGSGGDMYVSAGTVVIEDTSFTSGSASWGGGLYVTNANVTLTRCTVSSNTATATGGGIYAGTGATLSVINSTISGNRANTSGGGIYVASLATLVTINNSTLTANVADNDNNITGSGGGVYKAGSTINVGHTIIAGNFKGSAGVVTDDVDTVTSVAGNFTTQGYNLIGDGDFSGGFTHGVSGDKKGSGAAPLSPGLDALADNGGTTQTHALQSSSLAVNAGNSGYAGGLTTDQAGQTRQVGTIDIGSYELQNTAPSLGGFTSAQAVNDNAVVSPLSGVTITDTDNVTVTVTLDSIAKGSFTSASLVASGFTGPSGNVYSLASTTTAAAQAAVRALVFSPTANRVAPGSTETTTFTVAVNDGTTTTTDTTTTVVSTSINDSPSA
;
A
#
# COMPACT_ATOMS: atom_id res chain seq x y z
N MET A 1 -31.14 -82.32 2.60
CA MET A 1 -31.83 -82.41 3.90
C MET A 1 -30.85 -81.97 4.99
N GLY A 2 -31.26 -81.04 5.86
CA GLY A 2 -30.45 -80.55 6.99
C GLY A 2 -30.32 -79.02 7.03
N ARG A 3 -31.28 -78.34 7.66
CA ARG A 3 -31.28 -76.89 7.98
C ARG A 3 -30.48 -76.64 9.26
N TRP A 4 -29.84 -75.48 9.42
CA TRP A 4 -29.80 -74.67 10.67
C TRP A 4 -29.39 -73.22 10.35
N TRP A 5 -30.12 -72.24 10.89
CA TRP A 5 -29.86 -70.80 10.93
C TRP A 5 -29.39 -70.44 12.36
N GLY A 6 -28.50 -69.45 12.51
CA GLY A 6 -28.17 -68.85 13.81
C GLY A 6 -27.11 -67.73 13.71
N ARG A 7 -27.54 -66.47 13.90
CA ARG A 7 -26.73 -65.30 14.34
C ARG A 7 -26.91 -65.16 15.88
N PRO A 8 -26.25 -64.23 16.65
CA PRO A 8 -25.16 -63.27 16.40
C PRO A 8 -24.03 -63.27 17.48
N PHE A 9 -22.96 -62.47 17.32
CA PHE A 9 -22.13 -61.96 18.42
C PHE A 9 -21.72 -60.48 18.16
N PRO A 10 -21.49 -59.68 19.23
CA PRO A 10 -21.78 -58.25 19.25
C PRO A 10 -20.60 -57.32 18.90
N VAL A 11 -21.02 -56.10 18.59
CA VAL A 11 -20.28 -54.85 18.38
C VAL A 11 -19.41 -54.50 19.60
N HIS A 12 -18.14 -54.14 19.37
CA HIS A 12 -17.43 -53.16 20.18
C HIS A 12 -16.74 -52.18 19.23
N ALA A 13 -17.26 -50.95 19.24
CA ALA A 13 -16.60 -49.79 18.67
C ALA A 13 -15.42 -49.41 19.56
N LEU A 14 -14.25 -49.18 18.97
CA LEU A 14 -13.19 -48.39 19.56
C LEU A 14 -12.92 -47.21 18.62
N ALA A 15 -12.97 -46.03 19.22
CA ALA A 15 -12.90 -44.73 18.57
C ALA A 15 -11.51 -44.42 18.01
N LEU A 16 -11.49 -43.46 17.10
CA LEU A 16 -10.33 -42.90 16.42
C LEU A 16 -9.29 -42.30 17.39
N GLU A 17 -8.01 -42.50 17.06
CA GLU A 17 -6.94 -41.55 17.39
C GLU A 17 -6.42 -40.93 16.08
N PRO A 18 -6.35 -39.58 15.96
CA PRO A 18 -5.70 -38.94 14.83
C PRO A 18 -4.18 -39.01 14.97
N ARG A 19 -3.53 -39.57 13.96
CA ARG A 19 -2.09 -39.45 13.72
C ARG A 19 -1.83 -38.17 12.92
N LEU A 20 -1.36 -37.13 13.59
CA LEU A 20 -0.65 -36.04 12.93
C LEU A 20 0.80 -36.49 12.71
N LEU A 21 1.16 -36.58 11.43
CA LEU A 21 2.49 -36.83 10.92
C LEU A 21 3.08 -35.47 10.54
N PHE A 22 4.06 -34.98 11.32
CA PHE A 22 5.01 -33.97 10.88
C PHE A 22 6.41 -34.53 11.07
N ASP A 23 7.07 -34.76 9.93
CA ASP A 23 8.52 -34.90 9.72
C ASP A 23 9.03 -33.46 9.57
N GLY A 24 9.90 -32.89 10.41
CA GLY A 24 11.27 -33.28 10.72
C GLY A 24 12.15 -32.10 10.29
N GLY A 25 12.88 -31.47 11.22
CA GLY A 25 13.80 -30.37 10.86
C GLY A 25 14.27 -29.43 11.97
N VAL A 26 15.04 -29.98 12.94
CA VAL A 26 16.05 -29.29 13.77
C VAL A 26 15.57 -28.22 14.77
N VAL A 27 15.23 -28.65 15.99
CA VAL A 27 15.40 -27.82 17.20
C VAL A 27 16.07 -28.71 18.25
N ALA A 28 17.39 -28.61 18.36
CA ALA A 28 18.16 -29.30 19.40
C ALA A 28 19.47 -28.58 19.64
N SER A 29 19.46 -27.47 20.38
CA SER A 29 20.53 -27.07 21.31
C SER A 29 20.14 -25.76 22.01
N LEU A 30 19.56 -25.83 23.20
CA LEU A 30 19.65 -24.82 24.28
C LEU A 30 18.89 -25.33 25.51
N ALA A 31 19.41 -26.42 26.07
CA ALA A 31 19.05 -26.90 27.40
C ALA A 31 20.25 -27.65 27.97
N LEU A 32 21.30 -26.92 28.40
CA LEU A 32 22.41 -27.48 29.16
C LEU A 32 23.26 -26.34 29.77
N ALA A 33 22.73 -25.70 30.82
CA ALA A 33 23.55 -24.96 31.78
C ALA A 33 22.82 -24.80 33.13
N VAL A 34 22.32 -25.89 33.72
CA VAL A 34 21.97 -25.92 35.15
C VAL A 34 22.40 -27.26 35.73
N GLU A 35 23.70 -27.47 35.89
CA GLU A 35 24.23 -28.46 36.84
C GLU A 35 25.63 -28.03 37.32
N SER A 36 25.66 -27.10 38.27
CA SER A 36 26.59 -27.19 39.41
C SER A 36 25.99 -26.39 40.56
N GLY A 37 25.60 -27.10 41.62
CA GLY A 37 24.86 -26.52 42.72
C GLY A 37 25.73 -25.69 43.64
N GLU A 38 25.32 -24.44 43.86
CA GLU A 38 25.40 -23.78 45.16
C GLU A 38 24.08 -23.01 45.40
N SER A 39 23.70 -22.97 46.67
CA SER A 39 22.36 -22.77 47.22
C SER A 39 21.74 -21.38 46.96
N MET A 40 20.62 -21.32 46.25
CA MET A 40 19.71 -20.16 46.26
C MET A 40 18.87 -20.19 47.54
N VAL A 41 19.07 -19.20 48.40
CA VAL A 41 18.23 -18.94 49.57
C VAL A 41 16.81 -18.65 49.08
N HIS A 42 15.88 -19.46 49.59
CA HIS A 42 14.44 -19.30 49.43
C HIS A 42 14.01 -18.00 50.13
N ASP A 43 13.61 -16.97 49.37
CA ASP A 43 12.70 -15.95 49.90
C ASP A 43 11.26 -16.38 49.58
N SER A 44 10.38 -16.13 50.53
CA SER A 44 9.03 -16.69 50.62
C SER A 44 8.00 -15.58 50.43
N ASP A 45 7.75 -15.19 49.17
CA ASP A 45 6.59 -14.36 48.81
C ASP A 45 5.70 -15.07 47.77
N PRO A 46 4.49 -15.52 48.14
CA PRO A 46 3.63 -16.34 47.30
C PRO A 46 2.74 -15.56 46.30
N THR A 47 3.06 -14.30 45.96
CA THR A 47 2.21 -13.50 45.04
C THR A 47 2.64 -13.48 43.57
N CYS A 48 3.68 -14.22 43.17
CA CYS A 48 4.19 -14.25 41.78
C CYS A 48 4.06 -15.63 41.11
N GLU A 49 2.84 -16.17 41.01
CA GLU A 49 2.54 -17.27 40.07
C GLU A 49 1.71 -16.73 38.89
N TYR A 50 2.25 -16.78 37.67
CA TYR A 50 1.46 -16.75 36.44
C TYR A 50 1.21 -18.19 35.97
N ARG A 51 -0.06 -18.54 35.75
CA ARG A 51 -0.49 -19.77 35.07
C ARG A 51 -0.87 -19.40 33.64
N ASP A 52 -0.14 -19.94 32.67
CA ASP A 52 -0.53 -19.87 31.27
C ASP A 52 -1.59 -20.96 30.97
N GLU A 53 -2.73 -20.55 30.41
CA GLU A 53 -3.79 -21.44 29.96
C GLU A 53 -3.88 -21.56 28.44
N ASN A 54 -3.09 -20.85 27.64
CA ASN A 54 -3.14 -20.96 26.17
C ASN A 54 -1.78 -20.66 25.55
N GLY A 55 -0.99 -21.71 25.31
CA GLY A 55 0.32 -21.62 24.67
C GLY A 55 0.27 -20.88 23.33
N GLY A 56 0.99 -19.76 23.27
CA GLY A 56 1.18 -18.97 22.08
C GLY A 56 1.85 -17.63 22.42
N ASP A 57 3.15 -17.55 22.11
CA ASP A 57 4.01 -16.36 22.03
C ASP A 57 5.17 -16.34 23.07
N GLU A 58 6.25 -17.07 22.74
CA GLU A 58 7.45 -17.18 23.58
C GLU A 58 8.23 -15.85 23.71
N LEU A 59 8.06 -14.90 22.78
CA LEU A 59 8.70 -13.57 22.83
C LEU A 59 8.11 -12.67 23.93
N LYS A 60 6.80 -12.75 24.19
CA LYS A 60 6.16 -12.00 25.30
C LYS A 60 6.52 -12.55 26.67
N SER A 61 6.92 -13.82 26.74
CA SER A 61 7.33 -14.48 27.99
C SER A 61 8.73 -14.04 28.44
N LEU A 62 9.60 -13.64 27.51
CA LEU A 62 10.90 -13.01 27.81
C LEU A 62 10.75 -11.56 28.30
N MET A 63 9.73 -10.84 27.83
CA MET A 63 9.43 -9.45 28.21
C MET A 63 8.90 -9.29 29.65
N TYR A 64 8.37 -10.35 30.28
CA TYR A 64 7.69 -10.27 31.59
C TYR A 64 8.51 -10.74 32.80
N LEU A 65 9.81 -11.00 32.64
CA LEU A 65 10.73 -11.28 33.76
C LEU A 65 11.17 -10.02 34.53
N TRP A 66 10.82 -8.82 34.06
CA TRP A 66 11.24 -7.54 34.65
C TRP A 66 10.37 -7.02 35.80
N ALA A 67 9.20 -7.59 36.06
CA ALA A 67 8.20 -6.94 36.93
C ALA A 67 8.29 -7.28 38.44
N CYS A 68 9.37 -7.91 38.92
CA CYS A 68 9.52 -8.20 40.36
C CYS A 68 10.91 -7.82 40.90
N GLY A 69 11.02 -6.60 41.42
CA GLY A 69 11.93 -6.28 42.54
C GLY A 69 13.41 -5.99 42.25
N ARG A 70 13.84 -5.63 41.03
CA ARG A 70 15.22 -5.16 40.79
C ARG A 70 15.34 -3.64 40.77
N GLU A 71 16.51 -3.15 41.21
CA GLU A 71 16.97 -1.76 41.12
C GLU A 71 16.82 -1.21 39.68
N GLU A 72 16.61 0.11 39.55
CA GLU A 72 16.60 0.82 38.26
C GLU A 72 17.81 0.40 37.39
N PRO A 73 17.63 0.17 36.08
CA PRO A 73 18.70 -0.35 35.23
C PRO A 73 19.90 0.60 35.21
N GLN A 74 21.11 0.05 35.27
CA GLN A 74 22.35 0.84 35.22
C GLN A 74 22.78 1.19 33.79
N SER A 75 22.30 0.45 32.79
CA SER A 75 22.57 0.73 31.37
C SER A 75 21.35 0.43 30.51
N VAL A 76 21.22 1.15 29.40
CA VAL A 76 20.20 0.92 28.37
C VAL A 76 20.88 0.75 27.02
N VAL A 77 20.45 -0.23 26.24
CA VAL A 77 20.80 -0.38 24.83
C VAL A 77 19.55 -0.18 23.97
N PHE A 78 19.67 0.71 23.00
CA PHE A 78 18.71 0.88 21.93
C PHE A 78 19.24 0.17 20.70
N ILE A 79 18.42 -0.69 20.11
CA ILE A 79 18.78 -1.39 18.88
C ILE A 79 17.78 -0.98 17.81
N ASP A 80 18.28 -0.42 16.72
CA ASP A 80 17.48 -0.05 15.57
C ASP A 80 17.01 -1.31 14.83
N ALA A 81 15.71 -1.43 14.59
CA ALA A 81 15.14 -2.59 13.90
C ALA A 81 15.56 -2.69 12.42
N GLY A 82 16.20 -1.65 11.87
CA GLY A 82 16.76 -1.63 10.52
C GLY A 82 18.06 -2.43 10.38
N VAL A 83 18.76 -2.76 11.48
CA VAL A 83 19.96 -3.62 11.42
C VAL A 83 19.60 -5.08 11.18
N SER A 84 20.51 -5.85 10.58
CA SER A 84 20.30 -7.29 10.38
C SER A 84 20.27 -8.07 11.70
N ASP A 85 19.76 -9.30 11.65
CA ASP A 85 19.86 -10.30 12.72
C ASP A 85 19.60 -9.77 14.15
N LEU A 86 18.53 -8.99 14.29
CA LEU A 86 18.13 -8.36 15.54
C LEU A 86 18.01 -9.36 16.70
N GLU A 87 17.58 -10.59 16.41
CA GLU A 87 17.43 -11.66 17.40
C GLU A 87 18.78 -12.01 18.05
N THR A 88 19.84 -12.16 17.25
CA THR A 88 21.21 -12.40 17.76
C THR A 88 21.70 -11.21 18.59
N LEU A 89 21.46 -9.98 18.14
CA LEU A 89 21.88 -8.78 18.88
C LEU A 89 21.15 -8.66 20.22
N VAL A 90 19.84 -8.88 20.25
CA VAL A 90 19.03 -8.85 21.49
C VAL A 90 19.44 -9.98 22.43
N ALA A 91 19.64 -11.20 21.92
CA ALA A 91 20.07 -12.35 22.72
C ALA A 91 21.46 -12.15 23.33
N GLY A 92 22.33 -11.41 22.65
CA GLY A 92 23.67 -11.08 23.12
C GLY A 92 23.73 -10.05 24.24
N VAL A 93 22.65 -9.36 24.58
CA VAL A 93 22.69 -8.31 25.59
C VAL A 93 22.82 -8.91 27.00
N PRO A 94 23.83 -8.52 27.80
CA PRO A 94 24.05 -9.05 29.14
C PRO A 94 22.85 -8.81 30.09
N PRO A 95 22.57 -9.77 31.01
CA PRO A 95 21.56 -9.59 32.04
C PRO A 95 21.83 -8.37 32.91
N GLY A 96 20.83 -7.50 33.06
CA GLY A 96 20.94 -6.25 33.84
C GLY A 96 20.96 -4.97 33.00
N THR A 97 21.15 -5.09 31.68
CA THR A 97 20.95 -4.01 30.71
C THR A 97 19.51 -4.02 30.22
N ARG A 98 18.88 -2.84 30.12
CA ARG A 98 17.56 -2.71 29.51
C ARG A 98 17.70 -2.62 27.99
N VAL A 99 16.93 -3.41 27.25
CA VAL A 99 16.90 -3.41 25.78
C VAL A 99 15.64 -2.69 25.31
N GLU A 100 15.79 -1.75 24.39
CA GLU A 100 14.68 -1.07 23.70
C GLU A 100 14.90 -1.17 22.19
N ILE A 101 13.83 -1.43 21.44
CA ILE A 101 13.87 -1.57 19.98
C ILE A 101 13.25 -0.34 19.33
N ILE A 102 14.03 0.34 18.48
CA ILE A 102 13.54 1.44 17.65
C ILE A 102 12.98 0.84 16.36
N GLN A 103 11.68 0.98 16.13
CA GLN A 103 11.02 0.50 14.92
C GLN A 103 11.40 1.34 13.70
N GLY A 104 11.38 0.74 12.51
CA GLY A 104 11.78 1.43 11.27
C GLY A 104 10.85 2.58 10.84
N ASP A 105 9.62 2.61 11.35
CA ASP A 105 8.59 3.60 10.98
C ASP A 105 8.43 4.75 12.00
N GLU A 106 9.19 4.75 13.09
CA GLU A 106 9.13 5.79 14.13
C GLU A 106 10.36 6.71 14.12
N ASN A 107 10.20 7.91 14.69
CA ASN A 107 11.33 8.81 14.89
C ASN A 107 12.14 8.34 16.10
N GLY A 108 13.30 7.72 15.85
CA GLY A 108 14.08 7.11 16.92
C GLY A 108 14.66 8.12 17.91
N VAL A 109 14.88 9.39 17.52
CA VAL A 109 15.30 10.43 18.48
C VAL A 109 14.19 10.69 19.50
N GLU A 110 12.94 10.78 19.05
CA GLU A 110 11.79 10.92 19.93
C GLU A 110 11.57 9.69 20.81
N HIS A 111 11.69 8.48 20.23
CA HIS A 111 11.58 7.23 20.99
C HIS A 111 12.61 7.15 22.13
N ILE A 112 13.90 7.35 21.84
CA ILE A 112 14.96 7.32 22.86
C ILE A 112 14.68 8.36 23.94
N THR A 113 14.25 9.56 23.56
CA THR A 113 13.88 10.63 24.50
C THR A 113 12.77 10.20 25.45
N GLN A 114 11.73 9.54 24.92
CA GLN A 114 10.60 9.05 25.71
C GLN A 114 11.03 7.90 26.64
N CYS A 115 11.86 6.97 26.17
CA CYS A 115 12.36 5.86 26.97
C CYS A 115 13.26 6.32 28.11
N LEU A 116 14.14 7.29 27.86
CA LEU A 116 15.01 7.87 28.89
C LEU A 116 14.28 8.81 29.85
N ALA A 117 13.03 9.19 29.55
CA ALA A 117 12.26 10.09 30.40
C ALA A 117 12.00 9.47 31.78
N GLY A 118 12.59 10.07 32.82
CA GLY A 118 12.46 9.61 34.20
C GLY A 118 13.60 8.70 34.68
N MET A 119 14.45 8.20 33.77
CA MET A 119 15.67 7.50 34.12
C MET A 119 16.73 8.47 34.66
N LYS A 120 17.53 8.00 35.62
CA LYS A 120 18.57 8.80 36.31
C LYS A 120 19.77 7.92 36.63
N ASN A 121 20.95 8.52 36.62
CA ASN A 121 22.21 7.89 37.02
C ASN A 121 22.59 6.67 36.16
N LEU A 122 22.19 6.64 34.90
CA LEU A 122 22.63 5.61 33.96
C LEU A 122 24.16 5.69 33.80
N GLU A 123 24.81 4.54 33.80
CA GLU A 123 26.22 4.39 33.48
C GLU A 123 26.45 4.55 31.98
N SER A 124 25.56 3.97 31.17
CA SER A 124 25.62 4.12 29.73
C SER A 124 24.25 4.10 29.04
N VAL A 125 24.19 4.83 27.93
CA VAL A 125 23.21 4.67 26.87
C VAL A 125 23.98 4.19 25.65
N GLN A 126 23.54 3.08 25.06
CA GLN A 126 24.21 2.46 23.93
C GLN A 126 23.24 2.37 22.78
N ILE A 127 23.70 2.61 21.56
CA ILE A 127 22.87 2.64 20.36
C ILE A 127 23.54 1.73 19.33
N ILE A 128 22.83 0.71 18.88
CA ILE A 128 23.23 -0.16 17.76
C ILE A 128 22.34 0.19 16.58
N SER A 129 22.94 0.75 15.53
CA SER A 129 22.23 1.12 14.31
C SER A 129 23.18 1.26 13.12
N HIS A 130 22.64 1.41 11.91
CA HIS A 130 23.45 1.78 10.75
C HIS A 130 24.10 3.16 10.92
N GLY A 131 25.37 3.26 10.53
CA GLY A 131 26.18 4.46 10.56
C GLY A 131 26.78 4.82 9.20
N GLU A 132 27.12 6.09 9.07
CA GLU A 132 27.92 6.71 8.00
C GLU A 132 28.76 7.85 8.63
N PRO A 133 29.82 8.38 7.96
CA PRO A 133 30.59 9.51 8.47
C PRO A 133 29.72 10.69 8.95
N GLY A 134 29.67 10.90 10.27
CA GLY A 134 28.92 11.97 10.91
C GLY A 134 27.41 11.77 11.03
N ARG A 135 26.91 10.55 10.88
CA ARG A 135 25.48 10.23 10.90
C ARG A 135 25.17 8.86 11.50
N VAL A 136 24.09 8.77 12.27
CA VAL A 136 23.46 7.51 12.70
C VAL A 136 21.99 7.50 12.30
N VAL A 137 21.49 6.38 11.79
CA VAL A 137 20.06 6.18 11.47
C VAL A 137 19.31 5.77 12.73
N LEU A 138 18.11 6.30 12.97
CA LEU A 138 17.29 5.96 14.14
C LEU A 138 15.82 5.89 13.73
N GLY A 139 15.35 4.69 13.39
CA GLY A 139 14.06 4.41 12.77
C GLY A 139 13.97 5.12 11.41
N ASN A 140 12.97 5.99 11.26
CA ASN A 140 12.80 6.82 10.08
C ASN A 140 13.59 8.15 10.13
N ALA A 141 14.33 8.40 11.21
CA ALA A 141 15.09 9.64 11.41
C ALA A 141 16.59 9.44 11.21
N SER A 142 17.31 10.54 10.98
CA SER A 142 18.77 10.56 10.96
C SER A 142 19.29 11.56 11.96
N LEU A 143 20.25 11.13 12.78
CA LEU A 143 20.98 12.00 13.67
C LEU A 143 22.33 12.35 13.04
N ASP A 144 22.37 13.48 12.33
CA ASP A 144 23.56 14.11 11.76
C ASP A 144 23.78 15.50 12.40
N LEU A 145 24.71 16.32 11.91
CA LEU A 145 24.95 17.67 12.45
C LEU A 145 23.72 18.59 12.41
N ALA A 146 22.86 18.47 11.40
CA ALA A 146 21.62 19.24 11.32
C ALA A 146 20.59 18.71 12.32
N GLY A 147 20.50 17.39 12.47
CA GLY A 147 19.71 16.70 13.49
C GLY A 147 20.13 17.08 14.91
N LEU A 148 21.43 17.16 15.20
CA LEU A 148 21.94 17.63 16.50
C LEU A 148 21.48 19.06 16.81
N ALA A 149 21.51 19.95 15.82
CA ALA A 149 21.04 21.32 15.96
C ALA A 149 19.51 21.41 16.17
N GLY A 150 18.75 20.55 15.49
CA GLY A 150 17.29 20.48 15.61
C GLY A 150 16.80 19.84 16.91
N SER A 151 17.58 18.92 17.49
CA SER A 151 17.16 18.05 18.60
C SER A 151 17.85 18.37 19.94
N GLN A 152 18.40 19.58 20.11
CA GLN A 152 19.19 19.94 21.29
C GLN A 152 18.48 19.68 22.63
N THR A 153 17.16 19.91 22.71
CA THR A 153 16.40 19.69 23.95
C THR A 153 16.29 18.20 24.28
N ALA A 154 16.00 17.37 23.28
CA ALA A 154 15.94 15.92 23.41
C ALA A 154 17.31 15.34 23.82
N LEU A 155 18.38 15.76 23.14
CA LEU A 155 19.75 15.30 23.41
C LEU A 155 20.25 15.73 24.79
N ALA A 156 19.92 16.94 25.24
CA ALA A 156 20.22 17.37 26.60
C ALA A 156 19.46 16.54 27.65
N GLN A 157 18.26 16.05 27.32
CA GLN A 157 17.52 15.13 28.20
C GLN A 157 18.17 13.74 28.24
N TRP A 158 18.73 13.25 27.13
CA TRP A 158 19.51 12.01 27.12
C TRP A 158 20.72 12.14 28.05
N GLY A 159 21.44 13.26 27.94
CA GLY A 159 22.54 13.58 28.85
C GLY A 159 22.13 13.62 30.33
N ALA A 160 20.95 14.18 30.62
CA ALA A 160 20.46 14.32 31.98
C ALA A 160 19.98 13.01 32.64
N SER A 161 19.86 11.91 31.88
CA SER A 161 19.58 10.58 32.43
C SER A 161 20.86 9.85 32.84
N LEU A 162 22.01 10.23 32.29
CA LEU A 162 23.33 9.68 32.62
C LEU A 162 23.86 10.23 33.95
N LYS A 163 24.72 9.44 34.62
CA LYS A 163 25.53 9.91 35.74
C LYS A 163 26.62 10.89 35.22
N PRO A 164 27.23 11.74 36.09
CA PRO A 164 28.38 12.53 35.67
C PRO A 164 29.51 11.63 35.12
N GLY A 165 29.95 11.88 33.88
CA GLY A 165 30.89 11.00 33.16
C GLY A 165 30.27 9.68 32.70
N GLY A 166 28.95 9.63 32.54
CA GLY A 166 28.26 8.50 31.91
C GLY A 166 28.44 8.53 30.40
N ASP A 167 28.35 7.34 29.81
CA ASP A 167 28.77 7.11 28.43
C ASP A 167 27.60 7.04 27.45
N LEU A 168 27.80 7.60 26.26
CA LEU A 168 26.93 7.41 25.10
C LEU A 168 27.72 6.70 23.99
N LEU A 169 27.41 5.43 23.73
CA LEU A 169 28.14 4.59 22.78
C LEU A 169 27.34 4.42 21.50
N LEU A 170 27.94 4.74 20.35
CA LEU A 170 27.32 4.62 19.03
C LEU A 170 28.00 3.50 18.24
N TYR A 171 27.32 2.35 18.16
CA TYR A 171 27.67 1.24 17.30
C TYR A 171 26.99 1.42 15.96
N GLY A 172 27.78 1.86 14.97
CA GLY A 172 27.40 2.04 13.59
C GLY A 172 28.65 2.28 12.77
N CYS A 173 28.69 1.74 11.54
CA CYS A 173 29.87 1.86 10.69
C CYS A 173 30.24 3.32 10.47
N ASP A 174 31.54 3.63 10.53
CA ASP A 174 32.13 4.89 10.09
C ASP A 174 31.59 6.17 10.76
N VAL A 175 30.81 6.08 11.85
CA VAL A 175 30.11 7.25 12.44
C VAL A 175 31.06 8.40 12.80
N ALA A 176 32.25 8.06 13.28
CA ALA A 176 33.30 9.01 13.62
C ALA A 176 34.38 9.17 12.54
N ALA A 177 34.20 8.55 11.36
CA ALA A 177 35.19 8.58 10.30
C ALA A 177 35.33 9.99 9.70
N GLY A 178 36.59 10.38 9.46
CA GLY A 178 36.93 11.64 8.83
C GLY A 178 36.58 12.89 9.65
N ALA A 179 36.81 14.06 9.05
CA ALA A 179 36.62 15.34 9.74
C ALA A 179 35.15 15.61 10.12
N GLU A 180 34.21 15.09 9.34
CA GLU A 180 32.77 15.22 9.58
C GLU A 180 32.33 14.39 10.78
N GLY A 181 32.70 13.11 10.82
CA GLY A 181 32.42 12.21 11.94
C GLY A 181 33.02 12.71 13.26
N GLU A 182 34.27 13.18 13.24
CA GLU A 182 34.88 13.76 14.43
C GLU A 182 34.12 14.99 14.97
N VAL A 183 33.61 15.85 14.08
CA VAL A 183 32.84 17.04 14.49
C VAL A 183 31.47 16.63 15.04
N PHE A 184 30.81 15.65 14.40
CA PHE A 184 29.56 15.08 14.87
C PHE A 184 29.68 14.54 16.30
N VAL A 185 30.67 13.67 16.58
CA VAL A 185 30.85 13.07 17.91
C VAL A 185 31.17 14.14 18.97
N LYS A 186 32.00 15.14 18.63
CA LYS A 186 32.31 16.27 19.54
C LYS A 186 31.07 17.11 19.85
N GLU A 187 30.23 17.37 18.86
CA GLU A 187 29.03 18.18 19.05
C GLU A 187 27.96 17.41 19.84
N LEU A 188 27.82 16.10 19.58
CA LEU A 188 26.94 15.25 20.37
C LEU A 188 27.37 15.23 21.84
N ALA A 189 28.66 15.02 22.13
CA ALA A 189 29.22 15.09 23.48
C ALA A 189 28.96 16.47 24.14
N ARG A 190 29.09 17.55 23.37
CA ARG A 190 28.83 18.92 23.86
C ARG A 190 27.36 19.14 24.24
N VAL A 191 26.42 18.62 23.44
CA VAL A 191 24.98 18.83 23.64
C VAL A 191 24.43 17.94 24.75
N THR A 192 24.87 16.68 24.82
CA THR A 192 24.46 15.75 25.88
C THR A 192 25.22 16.01 27.18
N GLY A 193 26.47 16.47 27.12
CA GLY A 193 27.37 16.53 28.28
C GLY A 193 27.88 15.15 28.71
N ALA A 194 27.69 14.13 27.88
CA ALA A 194 28.17 12.76 28.09
C ALA A 194 29.57 12.57 27.50
N ASP A 195 30.25 11.51 27.96
CA ASP A 195 31.42 10.98 27.27
C ASP A 195 30.91 10.13 26.09
N VAL A 196 31.41 10.35 24.87
CA VAL A 196 30.87 9.72 23.65
C VAL A 196 31.94 8.91 22.94
N ALA A 197 31.60 7.70 22.51
CA ALA A 197 32.44 6.92 21.59
C ALA A 197 31.65 6.41 20.39
N ALA A 198 32.35 6.29 19.26
CA ALA A 198 31.81 5.84 17.99
C ALA A 198 32.92 5.23 17.12
N SER A 199 32.55 4.37 16.16
CA SER A 199 33.51 3.71 15.28
C SER A 199 33.99 4.62 14.14
N VAL A 200 35.23 4.46 13.69
CA VAL A 200 35.82 5.16 12.53
C VAL A 200 35.92 4.29 11.28
N ASP A 201 35.48 3.03 11.36
CA ASP A 201 35.52 2.05 10.28
C ASP A 201 34.29 1.13 10.32
N ALA A 202 34.33 0.01 9.58
CA ALA A 202 33.21 -0.90 9.49
C ALA A 202 32.93 -1.54 10.86
N THR A 203 31.70 -1.37 11.38
CA THR A 203 31.24 -2.02 12.60
C THR A 203 30.40 -3.26 12.28
N GLY A 204 30.69 -4.41 12.89
CA GLY A 204 29.91 -5.65 12.75
C GLY A 204 30.78 -6.89 12.51
N TRP A 205 30.40 -7.69 11.52
CA TRP A 205 30.99 -9.00 11.29
C TRP A 205 32.40 -8.94 10.70
N HIS A 206 33.32 -9.69 11.33
CA HIS A 206 34.74 -9.72 10.96
C HIS A 206 35.04 -10.25 9.56
N ASP A 207 34.25 -11.19 9.03
CA ASP A 207 34.46 -11.72 7.67
C ASP A 207 34.09 -10.69 6.59
N LEU A 208 33.31 -9.66 6.92
CA LEU A 208 33.06 -8.48 6.07
C LEU A 208 34.05 -7.34 6.33
N GLY A 209 35.08 -7.59 7.15
CA GLY A 209 36.11 -6.61 7.50
C GLY A 209 35.68 -5.59 8.55
N GLY A 210 34.56 -5.83 9.24
CA GLY A 210 34.14 -5.01 10.37
C GLY A 210 34.63 -5.55 11.70
N ASP A 211 34.62 -4.70 12.72
CA ASP A 211 34.77 -5.15 14.09
C ASP A 211 33.78 -4.41 14.99
N TRP A 212 33.95 -4.54 16.28
CA TRP A 212 33.00 -4.04 17.26
C TRP A 212 33.65 -2.92 18.09
N GLU A 213 34.88 -2.52 17.77
CA GLU A 213 35.59 -1.50 18.50
C GLU A 213 35.01 -0.09 18.24
N LEU A 214 35.19 0.80 19.22
CA LEU A 214 34.85 2.22 19.09
C LEU A 214 36.15 3.01 19.28
N GLU A 215 36.77 3.36 18.15
CA GLU A 215 38.14 3.90 18.08
C GLU A 215 38.16 5.39 18.42
N HIS A 216 37.07 6.12 18.11
CA HIS A 216 36.98 7.54 18.39
C HIS A 216 36.24 7.79 19.70
N ARG A 217 36.83 8.63 20.55
CA ARG A 217 36.29 8.95 21.88
C ARG A 217 36.42 10.44 22.17
N VAL A 218 35.37 11.01 22.73
CA VAL A 218 35.34 12.36 23.31
C VAL A 218 34.95 12.23 24.77
N GLY A 219 35.92 12.38 25.66
CA GLY A 219 35.73 12.08 27.09
C GLY A 219 36.38 10.76 27.51
N GLU A 220 36.11 10.33 28.74
CA GLU A 220 36.68 9.10 29.32
C GLU A 220 35.64 7.97 29.27
N VAL A 221 35.66 7.12 28.25
CA VAL A 221 34.68 6.03 28.13
C VAL A 221 35.04 4.82 29.00
N GLN A 222 34.12 4.43 29.88
CA GLN A 222 34.32 3.47 30.97
C GLN A 222 33.35 2.28 30.94
N ALA A 223 32.23 2.42 30.22
CA ALA A 223 31.17 1.44 30.14
C ALA A 223 31.62 0.14 29.47
N ALA A 224 31.10 -0.97 29.99
CA ALA A 224 31.39 -2.30 29.47
C ALA A 224 30.61 -2.58 28.18
N TRP A 225 31.25 -3.43 27.38
CA TRP A 225 30.78 -3.97 26.11
C TRP A 225 29.35 -4.55 26.16
N VAL A 226 28.51 -4.29 25.14
CA VAL A 226 27.06 -4.56 25.17
C VAL A 226 26.61 -5.89 24.58
N LEU A 227 27.45 -6.58 23.82
CA LEU A 227 27.11 -7.87 23.21
C LEU A 227 28.03 -8.95 23.74
N ASP A 228 27.52 -10.11 24.14
CA ASP A 228 28.42 -11.20 24.50
C ASP A 228 29.26 -11.68 23.30
N SER A 229 30.30 -12.47 23.58
CA SER A 229 31.20 -12.98 22.54
C SER A 229 30.50 -13.88 21.53
N GLN A 230 29.36 -14.50 21.90
CA GLN A 230 28.61 -15.35 20.99
C GLN A 230 27.89 -14.49 19.95
N ALA A 231 27.15 -13.46 20.39
CA ALA A 231 26.44 -12.56 19.48
C ALA A 231 27.37 -11.84 18.50
N THR A 232 28.52 -11.34 18.98
CA THR A 232 29.52 -10.70 18.09
C THR A 232 30.14 -11.65 17.05
N ALA A 233 30.14 -12.96 17.33
CA ALA A 233 30.66 -13.99 16.43
C ALA A 233 29.60 -14.55 15.46
N GLU A 234 28.33 -14.55 15.88
CA GLU A 234 27.19 -15.06 15.11
C GLU A 234 26.57 -13.99 14.20
N TYR A 235 26.61 -12.71 14.59
CA TYR A 235 26.16 -11.61 13.76
C TYR A 235 26.91 -11.60 12.43
N SER A 236 26.16 -11.55 11.31
CA SER A 236 26.69 -11.75 9.96
C SER A 236 26.54 -10.54 9.03
N GLY A 237 26.21 -9.37 9.58
CA GLY A 237 26.05 -8.11 8.85
C GLY A 237 27.14 -7.08 9.15
N LEU A 238 27.04 -5.92 8.52
CA LEU A 238 27.72 -4.68 8.92
C LEU A 238 26.66 -3.67 9.33
N LEU A 239 26.97 -2.81 10.29
CA LEU A 239 26.13 -1.68 10.68
C LEU A 239 26.30 -0.50 9.71
N ALA A 240 26.31 -0.78 8.40
CA ALA A 240 26.42 0.21 7.32
C ALA A 240 25.19 0.16 6.44
N ASN A 241 24.69 1.33 6.02
CA ASN A 241 23.66 1.37 5.01
C ASN A 241 24.22 0.96 3.64
N GLN A 242 23.51 0.14 2.89
CA GLN A 242 23.97 -0.32 1.58
C GLN A 242 23.49 0.63 0.50
N VAL A 243 24.35 1.58 0.13
CA VAL A 243 24.00 2.63 -0.84
C VAL A 243 24.64 2.35 -2.20
N VAL A 244 23.80 2.29 -3.24
CA VAL A 244 24.26 2.25 -4.63
C VAL A 244 24.62 3.67 -5.08
N THR A 245 25.90 3.93 -5.35
CA THR A 245 26.43 5.26 -5.65
C THR A 245 26.72 5.49 -7.12
N ASN A 246 26.66 4.45 -7.96
CA ASN A 246 26.85 4.58 -9.40
C ASN A 246 26.01 3.58 -10.20
N ASN A 247 25.85 3.87 -11.50
CA ASN A 247 25.08 3.06 -12.43
C ASN A 247 25.89 1.94 -13.10
N GLY A 248 27.08 1.63 -12.59
CA GLY A 248 27.95 0.59 -13.14
C GLY A 248 27.33 -0.79 -12.96
N ASN A 249 27.58 -1.70 -13.91
CA ASN A 249 27.10 -3.08 -13.82
C ASN A 249 27.70 -3.88 -12.63
N SER A 250 28.91 -3.52 -12.18
CA SER A 250 29.67 -4.25 -11.16
C SER A 250 30.78 -3.39 -10.57
N GLY A 251 31.33 -3.81 -9.43
CA GLY A 251 32.41 -3.11 -8.73
C GLY A 251 31.89 -2.18 -7.63
N ALA A 252 32.80 -1.50 -6.94
CA ALA A 252 32.47 -0.63 -5.82
C ALA A 252 31.36 0.38 -6.17
N GLY A 253 30.36 0.49 -5.30
CA GLY A 253 29.21 1.40 -5.47
C GLY A 253 28.13 0.96 -6.46
N SER A 254 28.27 -0.21 -7.10
CA SER A 254 27.22 -0.77 -7.97
C SER A 254 26.15 -1.53 -7.18
N LEU A 255 24.94 -1.64 -7.73
CA LEU A 255 23.88 -2.49 -7.17
C LEU A 255 24.32 -3.94 -6.98
N ARG A 256 25.13 -4.47 -7.90
CA ARG A 256 25.63 -5.85 -7.80
C ARG A 256 26.52 -6.06 -6.59
N GLN A 257 27.34 -5.06 -6.27
CA GLN A 257 28.20 -5.08 -5.09
C GLN A 257 27.33 -4.93 -3.82
N ALA A 258 26.40 -3.98 -3.80
CA ALA A 258 25.47 -3.80 -2.68
C ALA A 258 24.66 -5.06 -2.35
N VAL A 259 24.15 -5.78 -3.36
CA VAL A 259 23.45 -7.07 -3.15
C VAL A 259 24.36 -8.17 -2.58
N THR A 260 25.66 -8.09 -2.87
CA THR A 260 26.64 -9.02 -2.30
C THR A 260 26.87 -8.70 -0.83
N ASP A 261 27.07 -7.42 -0.52
CA ASP A 261 27.54 -6.93 0.78
C ASP A 261 26.44 -6.80 1.82
N VAL A 262 25.19 -6.57 1.39
CA VAL A 262 24.03 -6.40 2.27
C VAL A 262 23.79 -7.61 3.18
N GLY A 263 23.51 -7.35 4.45
CA GLY A 263 23.11 -8.35 5.43
C GLY A 263 21.69 -8.87 5.21
N VAL A 264 21.32 -9.95 5.90
CA VAL A 264 19.94 -10.48 5.86
C VAL A 264 19.01 -9.57 6.67
N GLY A 265 17.93 -9.09 6.06
CA GLY A 265 16.94 -8.18 6.64
C GLY A 265 17.17 -6.72 6.26
N GLU A 266 18.35 -6.38 5.74
CA GLU A 266 18.76 -5.01 5.46
C GLU A 266 18.17 -4.46 4.15
N THR A 267 18.24 -3.14 4.03
CA THR A 267 17.76 -2.39 2.87
C THR A 267 18.93 -1.86 2.05
N ILE A 268 18.85 -2.04 0.73
CA ILE A 268 19.68 -1.35 -0.25
C ILE A 268 18.93 -0.11 -0.71
N THR A 269 19.57 1.05 -0.60
CA THR A 269 19.08 2.32 -1.13
C THR A 269 20.00 2.83 -2.25
N PHE A 270 19.64 3.97 -2.84
CA PHE A 270 20.38 4.57 -3.94
C PHE A 270 20.76 6.02 -3.61
N ASP A 271 21.98 6.40 -3.96
CA ASP A 271 22.45 7.78 -3.81
C ASP A 271 21.77 8.69 -4.83
N ASN A 272 21.55 9.96 -4.48
CA ASN A 272 20.97 10.94 -5.40
C ASN A 272 21.76 11.08 -6.72
N ALA A 273 23.05 10.75 -6.75
CA ALA A 273 23.85 10.67 -7.95
C ALA A 273 23.28 9.72 -9.01
N VAL A 274 22.53 8.69 -8.63
CA VAL A 274 21.91 7.73 -9.58
C VAL A 274 20.43 8.00 -9.86
N SER A 275 19.84 9.07 -9.32
CA SER A 275 18.45 9.44 -9.58
C SER A 275 18.20 9.69 -11.07
N GLY A 276 17.10 9.12 -11.58
CA GLY A 276 16.70 9.13 -12.99
C GLY A 276 17.59 8.30 -13.92
N GLN A 277 18.58 7.55 -13.39
CA GLN A 277 19.50 6.78 -14.21
C GLN A 277 19.02 5.37 -14.49
N THR A 278 19.54 4.79 -15.57
CA THR A 278 19.38 3.38 -15.90
C THR A 278 20.66 2.61 -15.61
N ILE A 279 20.59 1.63 -14.72
CA ILE A 279 21.63 0.63 -14.47
C ILE A 279 21.47 -0.46 -15.54
N THR A 280 22.33 -0.42 -16.55
CA THR A 280 22.33 -1.44 -17.63
C THR A 280 23.19 -2.63 -17.21
N LEU A 281 22.55 -3.80 -17.12
CA LEU A 281 23.15 -5.04 -16.66
C LEU A 281 23.72 -5.84 -17.83
N SER A 282 24.82 -6.54 -17.59
CA SER A 282 25.37 -7.54 -18.51
C SER A 282 25.01 -8.98 -18.11
N SER A 283 24.39 -9.16 -16.95
CA SER A 283 23.90 -10.43 -16.40
C SER A 283 22.88 -10.15 -15.28
N THR A 284 22.06 -11.15 -14.96
CA THR A 284 21.06 -11.07 -13.88
C THR A 284 21.67 -10.61 -12.54
N ILE A 285 20.89 -9.89 -11.74
CA ILE A 285 21.15 -9.70 -10.31
C ILE A 285 20.41 -10.81 -9.57
N THR A 286 21.15 -11.59 -8.78
CA THR A 286 20.60 -12.70 -8.02
C THR A 286 20.34 -12.26 -6.59
N ILE A 287 19.09 -12.43 -6.13
CA ILE A 287 18.67 -12.18 -4.76
C ILE A 287 18.35 -13.55 -4.12
N ASN A 288 19.19 -13.96 -3.18
CA ASN A 288 19.13 -15.27 -2.54
C ASN A 288 19.08 -15.19 -1.00
N LYS A 289 18.91 -13.98 -0.46
CA LYS A 289 18.73 -13.67 0.96
C LYS A 289 17.58 -12.70 1.14
N ASN A 290 17.04 -12.64 2.35
CA ASN A 290 16.00 -11.68 2.69
C ASN A 290 16.59 -10.27 2.73
N ILE A 291 16.24 -9.44 1.75
CA ILE A 291 16.71 -8.06 1.65
C ILE A 291 15.58 -7.19 1.08
N THR A 292 15.69 -5.89 1.32
CA THR A 292 14.88 -4.88 0.63
C THR A 292 15.74 -4.15 -0.39
N ILE A 293 15.20 -3.89 -1.59
CA ILE A 293 15.78 -2.93 -2.54
C ILE A 293 14.76 -1.83 -2.73
N ASP A 294 15.08 -0.63 -2.26
CA ASP A 294 14.22 0.55 -2.35
C ASP A 294 14.80 1.55 -3.35
N GLY A 295 14.17 1.66 -4.51
CA GLY A 295 14.55 2.57 -5.59
C GLY A 295 13.96 3.97 -5.48
N ASP A 296 13.30 4.31 -4.37
CA ASP A 296 12.80 5.66 -4.07
C ASP A 296 13.87 6.47 -3.32
N ILE A 297 14.49 7.42 -4.02
CA ILE A 297 15.57 8.24 -3.45
C ILE A 297 14.99 9.41 -2.67
N ASN A 298 13.79 9.87 -3.02
CA ASN A 298 13.24 11.15 -2.58
C ASN A 298 12.00 11.02 -1.66
N SER A 299 11.60 9.78 -1.34
CA SER A 299 10.48 9.43 -0.46
C SER A 299 9.10 9.85 -1.01
N ASP A 300 8.95 9.93 -2.33
CA ASP A 300 7.64 10.16 -2.99
C ASP A 300 6.94 8.87 -3.42
N ASN A 301 7.53 7.71 -3.10
CA ASN A 301 7.16 6.36 -3.51
C ASN A 301 7.16 6.15 -5.03
N LYS A 302 7.85 7.00 -5.81
CA LYS A 302 8.07 6.79 -7.24
C LYS A 302 9.44 6.16 -7.48
N ALA A 303 9.52 5.39 -8.56
CA ALA A 303 10.77 4.81 -8.99
C ALA A 303 11.73 5.87 -9.55
N ASP A 304 12.87 6.05 -8.89
CA ASP A 304 13.95 6.93 -9.37
C ASP A 304 15.02 6.17 -10.17
N VAL A 305 15.02 4.84 -10.12
CA VAL A 305 16.06 4.01 -10.73
C VAL A 305 15.44 2.96 -11.66
N SER A 306 16.03 2.84 -12.85
CA SER A 306 15.70 1.78 -13.80
C SER A 306 16.79 0.71 -13.85
N LEU A 307 16.42 -0.56 -13.73
CA LEU A 307 17.29 -1.71 -13.93
C LEU A 307 16.99 -2.33 -15.29
N SER A 308 17.97 -2.31 -16.19
CA SER A 308 17.79 -2.78 -17.56
C SER A 308 18.63 -4.00 -17.91
N GLY A 309 18.02 -5.01 -18.52
CA GLY A 309 18.75 -6.14 -19.12
C GLY A 309 19.43 -5.80 -20.46
N GLY A 310 19.27 -4.57 -20.96
CA GLY A 310 19.85 -4.10 -22.21
C GLY A 310 19.25 -4.69 -23.49
N GLY A 311 18.23 -5.56 -23.40
CA GLY A 311 17.49 -6.12 -24.54
C GLY A 311 18.25 -7.08 -25.47
N ALA A 312 19.56 -7.27 -25.26
CA ALA A 312 20.43 -8.09 -26.11
C ALA A 312 21.01 -9.32 -25.41
N GLY A 313 20.78 -9.49 -24.10
CA GLY A 313 21.32 -10.56 -23.27
C GLY A 313 20.24 -11.50 -22.74
N ALA A 314 20.43 -12.80 -22.92
CA ALA A 314 19.46 -13.85 -22.60
C ALA A 314 19.35 -14.16 -21.09
N PHE A 315 19.04 -13.15 -20.27
CA PHE A 315 18.84 -13.26 -18.83
C PHE A 315 17.70 -12.33 -18.33
N PRO A 316 17.03 -12.71 -17.23
CA PRO A 316 16.17 -11.78 -16.50
C PRO A 316 16.98 -10.69 -15.79
N VAL A 317 16.42 -9.48 -15.66
CA VAL A 317 17.01 -8.40 -14.85
C VAL A 317 17.28 -8.91 -13.43
N LEU A 318 16.26 -9.49 -12.79
CA LEU A 318 16.35 -10.04 -11.44
C LEU A 318 15.99 -11.54 -11.40
N THR A 319 16.74 -12.31 -10.61
CA THR A 319 16.35 -13.66 -10.17
C THR A 319 16.24 -13.69 -8.66
N VAL A 320 15.11 -14.15 -8.13
CA VAL A 320 14.82 -14.21 -6.69
C VAL A 320 14.54 -15.65 -6.27
N SER A 321 15.23 -16.10 -5.21
CA SER A 321 15.09 -17.45 -4.65
C SER A 321 14.97 -17.46 -3.11
N SER A 322 14.58 -16.33 -2.53
CA SER A 322 14.40 -16.09 -1.11
C SER A 322 13.22 -15.15 -0.88
N SER A 323 12.74 -15.02 0.36
CA SER A 323 11.88 -13.88 0.69
C SER A 323 12.64 -12.58 0.43
N SER A 324 11.99 -11.52 -0.05
CA SER A 324 12.61 -10.22 -0.35
C SER A 324 11.53 -9.16 -0.57
N THR A 325 11.91 -7.89 -0.46
CA THR A 325 11.04 -6.76 -0.77
C THR A 325 11.66 -5.90 -1.86
N LEU A 326 10.90 -5.58 -2.91
CA LEU A 326 11.31 -4.67 -3.98
C LEU A 326 10.35 -3.51 -4.03
N LYS A 327 10.86 -2.28 -3.96
CA LYS A 327 10.05 -1.07 -3.91
C LYS A 327 10.56 -0.05 -4.91
N SER A 328 9.64 0.62 -5.59
CA SER A 328 9.96 1.82 -6.38
C SER A 328 11.07 1.58 -7.41
N LEU A 329 10.96 0.50 -8.20
CA LEU A 329 11.91 0.20 -9.26
C LEU A 329 11.23 0.22 -10.63
N THR A 330 12.02 0.49 -11.67
CA THR A 330 11.63 0.15 -13.05
C THR A 330 12.51 -0.98 -13.55
N LEU A 331 11.96 -2.18 -13.71
CA LEU A 331 12.62 -3.31 -14.35
C LEU A 331 12.26 -3.31 -15.83
N THR A 332 13.28 -3.35 -16.70
CA THR A 332 13.02 -3.25 -18.13
C THR A 332 13.96 -4.06 -19.01
N SER A 333 13.46 -4.47 -20.17
CA SER A 333 14.27 -5.00 -21.27
C SER A 333 15.12 -6.21 -20.86
N GLY A 334 14.68 -7.00 -19.88
CA GLY A 334 15.26 -8.31 -19.63
C GLY A 334 14.82 -9.31 -20.70
N THR A 335 15.69 -10.25 -21.06
CA THR A 335 15.34 -11.30 -22.03
C THR A 335 15.53 -12.70 -21.46
N GLY A 336 14.51 -13.21 -20.78
CA GLY A 336 14.53 -14.52 -20.14
C GLY A 336 14.67 -15.67 -21.14
N ASN A 337 15.52 -16.64 -20.81
CA ASN A 337 15.57 -17.92 -21.53
C ASN A 337 14.35 -18.81 -21.21
N ALA A 338 14.25 -19.95 -21.90
CA ALA A 338 13.24 -20.95 -21.58
C ALA A 338 13.33 -21.36 -20.09
N GLY A 339 12.27 -21.10 -19.33
CA GLY A 339 12.23 -21.34 -17.89
C GLY A 339 12.57 -20.14 -17.00
N SER A 340 12.71 -18.93 -17.56
CA SER A 340 12.87 -17.67 -16.80
C SER A 340 11.88 -16.62 -17.28
N GLY A 341 11.51 -15.67 -16.41
CA GLY A 341 10.75 -14.48 -16.80
C GLY A 341 11.62 -13.49 -17.57
N GLY A 342 11.01 -12.52 -18.26
CA GLY A 342 11.75 -11.55 -19.05
C GLY A 342 12.45 -10.53 -18.18
N ASP A 343 11.72 -9.76 -17.37
CA ASP A 343 12.34 -8.84 -16.42
C ASP A 343 12.70 -9.53 -15.10
N MET A 344 11.82 -10.39 -14.58
CA MET A 344 12.01 -11.01 -13.27
C MET A 344 11.61 -12.48 -13.24
N TYR A 345 12.42 -13.28 -12.55
CA TYR A 345 12.13 -14.69 -12.26
C TYR A 345 12.15 -14.95 -10.75
N VAL A 346 11.04 -15.46 -10.20
CA VAL A 346 10.88 -15.79 -8.78
C VAL A 346 10.67 -17.29 -8.62
N SER A 347 11.53 -17.93 -7.85
CA SER A 347 11.61 -19.39 -7.75
C SER A 347 11.40 -19.98 -6.36
N ALA A 348 11.43 -19.14 -5.33
CA ALA A 348 11.15 -19.50 -3.94
C ALA A 348 10.90 -18.24 -3.10
N GLY A 349 10.41 -18.44 -1.88
CA GLY A 349 10.24 -17.38 -0.87
C GLY A 349 8.93 -16.60 -0.97
N THR A 350 8.78 -15.64 -0.07
CA THR A 350 7.68 -14.66 -0.07
C THR A 350 8.23 -13.32 -0.53
N VAL A 351 7.87 -12.90 -1.75
CA VAL A 351 8.37 -11.69 -2.38
C VAL A 351 7.28 -10.63 -2.42
N VAL A 352 7.56 -9.48 -1.83
CA VAL A 352 6.68 -8.31 -1.84
C VAL A 352 7.23 -7.32 -2.85
N ILE A 353 6.39 -6.87 -3.77
CA ILE A 353 6.76 -5.95 -4.83
C ILE A 353 5.78 -4.79 -4.78
N GLU A 354 6.29 -3.60 -4.50
CA GLU A 354 5.48 -2.39 -4.35
C GLU A 354 5.97 -1.33 -5.31
N ASP A 355 5.04 -0.57 -5.88
CA ASP A 355 5.36 0.68 -6.57
C ASP A 355 6.36 0.49 -7.73
N THR A 356 6.36 -0.70 -8.32
CA THR A 356 7.38 -1.16 -9.28
C THR A 356 6.78 -1.38 -10.66
N SER A 357 7.51 -0.98 -11.70
CA SER A 357 7.14 -1.20 -13.09
C SER A 357 7.97 -2.30 -13.74
N PHE A 358 7.31 -3.19 -14.50
CA PHE A 358 7.93 -4.21 -15.35
C PHE A 358 7.59 -3.90 -16.79
N THR A 359 8.58 -3.58 -17.63
CA THR A 359 8.31 -3.15 -18.99
C THR A 359 9.28 -3.63 -20.04
N SER A 360 8.76 -3.90 -21.23
CA SER A 360 9.56 -4.28 -22.39
C SER A 360 10.41 -5.55 -22.16
N GLY A 361 10.07 -6.36 -21.16
CA GLY A 361 10.65 -7.67 -20.93
C GLY A 361 10.18 -8.68 -21.98
N SER A 362 11.05 -9.65 -22.28
CA SER A 362 10.75 -10.70 -23.24
C SER A 362 11.20 -12.08 -22.75
N ALA A 363 10.34 -13.09 -22.80
CA ALA A 363 10.73 -14.46 -22.44
C ALA A 363 9.90 -15.52 -23.16
N SER A 364 10.15 -16.81 -22.90
CA SER A 364 9.20 -17.86 -23.29
C SER A 364 7.96 -17.86 -22.41
N TRP A 365 8.14 -17.68 -21.09
CA TRP A 365 7.05 -17.64 -20.12
C TRP A 365 7.21 -16.41 -19.24
N GLY A 366 6.16 -15.61 -19.07
CA GLY A 366 6.21 -14.44 -18.20
C GLY A 366 7.10 -13.36 -18.80
N GLY A 367 6.64 -12.67 -19.85
CA GLY A 367 7.44 -11.64 -20.52
C GLY A 367 7.93 -10.56 -19.56
N GLY A 368 7.13 -10.17 -18.57
CA GLY A 368 7.60 -9.35 -17.45
C GLY A 368 8.05 -10.22 -16.27
N LEU A 369 7.14 -11.02 -15.73
CA LEU A 369 7.34 -11.77 -14.48
C LEU A 369 7.01 -13.26 -14.64
N TYR A 370 7.90 -14.14 -14.18
CA TYR A 370 7.61 -15.56 -14.00
C TYR A 370 7.76 -15.96 -12.52
N VAL A 371 6.68 -16.48 -11.93
CA VAL A 371 6.64 -17.02 -10.57
C VAL A 371 6.49 -18.55 -10.58
N THR A 372 7.31 -19.25 -9.79
CA THR A 372 7.21 -20.70 -9.53
C THR A 372 7.65 -21.00 -8.09
N ASN A 373 6.97 -21.93 -7.42
CA ASN A 373 7.23 -22.35 -6.02
C ASN A 373 7.42 -21.20 -5.02
N ALA A 374 6.75 -20.06 -5.25
CA ALA A 374 6.92 -18.84 -4.48
C ALA A 374 5.59 -18.13 -4.24
N ASN A 375 5.56 -17.28 -3.22
CA ASN A 375 4.45 -16.39 -2.92
C ASN A 375 4.83 -14.97 -3.35
N VAL A 376 4.12 -14.38 -4.30
CA VAL A 376 4.41 -13.02 -4.79
C VAL A 376 3.20 -12.13 -4.60
N THR A 377 3.41 -10.96 -4.01
CA THR A 377 2.40 -9.89 -3.91
C THR A 377 2.88 -8.68 -4.69
N LEU A 378 2.05 -8.21 -5.64
CA LEU A 378 2.24 -6.95 -6.35
C LEU A 378 1.23 -5.94 -5.85
N THR A 379 1.71 -4.79 -5.37
CA THR A 379 0.89 -3.70 -4.88
C THR A 379 1.26 -2.40 -5.59
N ARG A 380 0.29 -1.73 -6.23
CA ARG A 380 0.55 -0.49 -6.99
C ARG A 380 1.66 -0.66 -8.04
N CYS A 381 1.69 -1.82 -8.69
CA CYS A 381 2.65 -2.14 -9.72
C CYS A 381 2.05 -1.96 -11.12
N THR A 382 2.93 -1.76 -12.11
CA THR A 382 2.55 -1.72 -13.51
C THR A 382 3.34 -2.73 -14.33
N VAL A 383 2.66 -3.74 -14.87
CA VAL A 383 3.26 -4.73 -15.78
C VAL A 383 2.80 -4.40 -17.20
N SER A 384 3.68 -3.83 -18.03
CA SER A 384 3.26 -3.30 -19.32
C SER A 384 4.22 -3.53 -20.48
N SER A 385 3.67 -3.66 -21.69
CA SER A 385 4.44 -3.80 -22.93
C SER A 385 5.41 -4.99 -22.96
N ASN A 386 5.15 -6.02 -22.15
CA ASN A 386 6.00 -7.21 -22.11
C ASN A 386 5.55 -8.24 -23.15
N THR A 387 6.47 -9.10 -23.61
CA THR A 387 6.20 -10.10 -24.66
C THR A 387 6.63 -11.50 -24.25
N ALA A 388 5.73 -12.47 -24.33
CA ALA A 388 6.05 -13.88 -24.22
C ALA A 388 5.99 -14.57 -25.59
N THR A 389 7.07 -15.26 -25.96
CA THR A 389 7.12 -16.08 -27.18
C THR A 389 6.32 -17.37 -27.06
N ALA A 390 5.89 -17.75 -25.84
CA ALA A 390 4.82 -18.70 -25.62
C ALA A 390 3.68 -18.03 -24.83
N THR A 391 3.71 -18.05 -23.50
CA THR A 391 2.53 -17.78 -22.67
C THR A 391 2.82 -16.86 -21.48
N GLY A 392 1.81 -16.10 -21.02
CA GLY A 392 1.96 -15.14 -19.93
C GLY A 392 2.75 -13.92 -20.42
N GLY A 393 2.16 -13.12 -21.31
CA GLY A 393 2.84 -11.98 -21.91
C GLY A 393 3.34 -11.00 -20.86
N GLY A 394 2.51 -10.69 -19.87
CA GLY A 394 2.89 -9.95 -18.68
C GLY A 394 3.45 -10.89 -17.61
N ILE A 395 2.58 -11.74 -17.07
CA ILE A 395 2.87 -12.61 -15.92
C ILE A 395 2.57 -14.07 -16.24
N TYR A 396 3.48 -14.96 -15.84
CA TYR A 396 3.24 -16.40 -15.79
C TYR A 396 3.27 -16.88 -14.33
N ALA A 397 2.14 -17.38 -13.84
CA ALA A 397 2.04 -18.06 -12.56
C ALA A 397 2.15 -19.58 -12.77
N GLY A 398 3.34 -20.12 -12.50
CA GLY A 398 3.70 -21.51 -12.73
C GLY A 398 3.36 -22.45 -11.57
N THR A 399 3.99 -23.63 -11.60
CA THR A 399 3.83 -24.66 -10.55
C THR A 399 4.15 -24.10 -9.17
N GLY A 400 3.29 -24.38 -8.19
CA GLY A 400 3.46 -23.96 -6.80
C GLY A 400 3.37 -22.45 -6.56
N ALA A 401 3.06 -21.64 -7.58
CA ALA A 401 2.98 -20.19 -7.44
C ALA A 401 1.72 -19.77 -6.68
N THR A 402 1.90 -18.89 -5.69
CA THR A 402 0.83 -18.06 -5.13
C THR A 402 1.05 -16.63 -5.58
N LEU A 403 0.09 -16.03 -6.30
CA LEU A 403 0.21 -14.67 -6.83
C LEU A 403 -0.94 -13.81 -6.33
N SER A 404 -0.63 -12.65 -5.74
CA SER A 404 -1.60 -11.63 -5.38
C SER A 404 -1.31 -10.34 -6.16
N VAL A 405 -2.29 -9.85 -6.91
CA VAL A 405 -2.20 -8.58 -7.66
C VAL A 405 -3.21 -7.62 -7.06
N ILE A 406 -2.73 -6.53 -6.48
CA ILE A 406 -3.53 -5.60 -5.68
C ILE A 406 -3.29 -4.19 -6.20
N ASN A 407 -4.38 -3.45 -6.47
CA ASN A 407 -4.30 -2.03 -6.83
C ASN A 407 -3.29 -1.76 -7.96
N SER A 408 -3.24 -2.65 -8.96
CA SER A 408 -2.17 -2.71 -9.95
C SER A 408 -2.72 -2.69 -11.37
N THR A 409 -1.88 -2.32 -12.33
CA THR A 409 -2.24 -2.24 -13.75
C THR A 409 -1.41 -3.24 -14.56
N ILE A 410 -2.07 -4.06 -15.37
CA ILE A 410 -1.41 -4.99 -16.31
C ILE A 410 -1.91 -4.67 -17.71
N SER A 411 -1.06 -4.08 -18.54
CA SER A 411 -1.51 -3.47 -19.80
C SER A 411 -0.59 -3.66 -20.99
N GLY A 412 -1.17 -3.88 -22.17
CA GLY A 412 -0.40 -3.87 -23.41
C GLY A 412 0.58 -5.04 -23.57
N ASN A 413 0.46 -6.10 -22.75
CA ASN A 413 1.34 -7.26 -22.81
C ASN A 413 0.88 -8.25 -23.89
N ARG A 414 1.81 -9.01 -24.46
CA ARG A 414 1.56 -9.91 -25.61
C ARG A 414 2.07 -11.31 -25.36
N ALA A 415 1.27 -12.32 -25.66
CA ALA A 415 1.67 -13.73 -25.69
C ALA A 415 1.41 -14.32 -27.08
N ASN A 416 2.35 -15.09 -27.62
CA ASN A 416 2.11 -15.81 -28.87
C ASN A 416 1.06 -16.93 -28.70
N THR A 417 0.90 -17.48 -27.49
CA THR A 417 -0.15 -18.44 -27.17
C THR A 417 -1.18 -17.82 -26.21
N SER A 418 -1.27 -18.27 -24.97
CA SER A 418 -2.35 -17.87 -24.06
C SER A 418 -1.90 -16.98 -22.90
N GLY A 419 -2.84 -16.19 -22.38
CA GLY A 419 -2.59 -15.29 -21.24
C GLY A 419 -1.75 -14.10 -21.67
N GLY A 420 -2.31 -13.18 -22.45
CA GLY A 420 -1.60 -11.97 -22.87
C GLY A 420 -1.17 -11.14 -21.66
N GLY A 421 -2.07 -10.92 -20.70
CA GLY A 421 -1.79 -10.29 -19.41
C GLY A 421 -1.22 -11.31 -18.43
N ILE A 422 -2.05 -12.26 -17.98
CA ILE A 422 -1.67 -13.30 -17.01
C ILE A 422 -1.99 -14.69 -17.58
N TYR A 423 -1.04 -15.61 -17.47
CA TYR A 423 -1.30 -17.04 -17.59
C TYR A 423 -1.15 -17.74 -16.23
N VAL A 424 -2.15 -18.55 -15.88
CA VAL A 424 -2.14 -19.36 -14.66
C VAL A 424 -2.03 -20.84 -15.01
N ALA A 425 -0.90 -21.46 -14.67
CA ALA A 425 -0.64 -22.87 -14.93
C ALA A 425 -1.53 -23.80 -14.11
N SER A 426 -1.66 -25.06 -14.53
CA SER A 426 -2.55 -26.04 -13.89
C SER A 426 -2.12 -26.45 -12.46
N LEU A 427 -0.86 -26.22 -12.12
CA LEU A 427 -0.29 -26.54 -10.81
C LEU A 427 0.08 -25.29 -10.01
N ALA A 428 -0.41 -24.11 -10.38
CA ALA A 428 -0.33 -22.94 -9.50
C ALA A 428 -1.14 -23.20 -8.23
N THR A 429 -0.73 -22.61 -7.11
CA THR A 429 -1.42 -22.79 -5.82
C THR A 429 -2.68 -21.94 -5.77
N LEU A 430 -2.54 -20.63 -5.97
CA LEU A 430 -3.64 -19.66 -5.94
C LEU A 430 -3.23 -18.38 -6.68
N VAL A 431 -4.17 -17.81 -7.44
CA VAL A 431 -4.01 -16.44 -7.96
C VAL A 431 -5.18 -15.59 -7.48
N THR A 432 -4.87 -14.42 -6.91
CA THR A 432 -5.86 -13.44 -6.46
C THR A 432 -5.60 -12.10 -7.16
N ILE A 433 -6.65 -11.49 -7.69
CA ILE A 433 -6.59 -10.19 -8.36
C ILE A 433 -7.65 -9.29 -7.74
N ASN A 434 -7.23 -8.19 -7.13
CA ASN A 434 -8.11 -7.28 -6.41
C ASN A 434 -7.83 -5.82 -6.77
N ASN A 435 -8.89 -5.02 -6.93
CA ASN A 435 -8.79 -3.58 -7.21
C ASN A 435 -7.83 -3.28 -8.37
N SER A 436 -7.79 -4.13 -9.40
CA SER A 436 -6.75 -4.05 -10.44
C SER A 436 -7.36 -3.85 -11.82
N THR A 437 -6.54 -3.39 -12.76
CA THR A 437 -6.96 -3.16 -14.15
C THR A 437 -6.11 -3.98 -15.11
N LEU A 438 -6.75 -4.91 -15.83
CA LEU A 438 -6.15 -5.72 -16.88
C LEU A 438 -6.79 -5.33 -18.23
N THR A 439 -6.04 -4.65 -19.09
CA THR A 439 -6.57 -4.14 -20.37
C THR A 439 -5.51 -4.12 -21.48
N ALA A 440 -5.93 -4.02 -22.74
CA ALA A 440 -5.06 -3.94 -23.91
C ALA A 440 -4.04 -5.08 -24.07
N ASN A 441 -4.20 -6.18 -23.34
CA ASN A 441 -3.33 -7.35 -23.46
C ASN A 441 -3.80 -8.25 -24.62
N VAL A 442 -2.86 -8.95 -25.25
CA VAL A 442 -3.11 -9.73 -26.47
C VAL A 442 -2.56 -11.15 -26.34
N ALA A 443 -3.43 -12.15 -26.53
CA ALA A 443 -3.06 -13.55 -26.73
C ALA A 443 -3.03 -13.89 -28.23
N ASP A 444 -2.54 -15.08 -28.59
CA ASP A 444 -2.43 -15.55 -29.99
C ASP A 444 -1.73 -14.54 -30.91
N ASN A 445 -0.68 -13.87 -30.41
CA ASN A 445 -0.01 -12.81 -31.13
C ASN A 445 0.72 -13.30 -32.41
N ASP A 446 1.05 -14.59 -32.48
CA ASP A 446 1.57 -15.22 -33.70
C ASP A 446 0.46 -15.60 -34.72
N ASN A 447 -0.80 -15.42 -34.32
CA ASN A 447 -2.01 -15.59 -35.13
C ASN A 447 -2.14 -17.00 -35.73
N ASN A 448 -1.78 -18.01 -34.96
CA ASN A 448 -1.90 -19.43 -35.35
C ASN A 448 -3.23 -20.07 -34.90
N ILE A 449 -4.10 -19.32 -34.20
CA ILE A 449 -5.45 -19.70 -33.74
C ILE A 449 -5.42 -20.72 -32.59
N THR A 450 -4.30 -20.82 -31.85
CA THR A 450 -4.19 -21.75 -30.70
C THR A 450 -4.10 -21.04 -29.36
N GLY A 451 -3.88 -19.72 -29.35
CA GLY A 451 -3.86 -18.89 -28.14
C GLY A 451 -5.22 -18.29 -27.77
N SER A 452 -5.40 -17.99 -26.48
CA SER A 452 -6.60 -17.33 -25.96
C SER A 452 -6.41 -16.69 -24.58
N GLY A 453 -7.43 -16.00 -24.06
CA GLY A 453 -7.34 -15.27 -22.80
C GLY A 453 -6.33 -14.12 -22.89
N GLY A 454 -6.65 -13.13 -23.71
CA GLY A 454 -5.89 -11.89 -23.85
C GLY A 454 -5.60 -11.24 -22.51
N GLY A 455 -6.61 -11.09 -21.65
CA GLY A 455 -6.43 -10.59 -20.29
C GLY A 455 -5.86 -11.67 -19.37
N VAL A 456 -6.67 -12.69 -19.09
CA VAL A 456 -6.28 -13.83 -18.23
C VAL A 456 -6.62 -15.16 -18.88
N TYR A 457 -5.64 -16.06 -18.93
CA TYR A 457 -5.88 -17.46 -19.25
C TYR A 457 -5.61 -18.35 -18.04
N LYS A 458 -6.50 -19.30 -17.79
CA LYS A 458 -6.39 -20.27 -16.70
C LYS A 458 -6.31 -21.70 -17.19
N ALA A 459 -5.24 -22.40 -16.81
CA ALA A 459 -4.98 -23.78 -17.18
C ALA A 459 -5.50 -24.84 -16.18
N GLY A 460 -5.77 -24.49 -14.92
CA GLY A 460 -6.28 -25.48 -13.94
C GLY A 460 -6.51 -24.97 -12.52
N SER A 461 -5.65 -24.12 -11.97
CA SER A 461 -5.77 -23.62 -10.58
C SER A 461 -6.81 -22.53 -10.39
N THR A 462 -7.40 -22.40 -9.20
CA THR A 462 -8.41 -21.37 -8.87
C THR A 462 -7.85 -19.96 -9.01
N ILE A 463 -8.64 -19.06 -9.62
CA ILE A 463 -8.36 -17.63 -9.65
C ILE A 463 -9.48 -16.92 -8.91
N ASN A 464 -9.11 -16.11 -7.93
CA ASN A 464 -10.03 -15.23 -7.20
C ASN A 464 -9.95 -13.82 -7.78
N VAL A 465 -11.10 -13.21 -8.09
CA VAL A 465 -11.14 -11.87 -8.70
C VAL A 465 -12.19 -11.00 -8.02
N GLY A 466 -11.81 -9.82 -7.54
CA GLY A 466 -12.72 -8.86 -6.90
C GLY A 466 -12.40 -7.43 -7.26
N HIS A 467 -13.43 -6.58 -7.40
CA HIS A 467 -13.25 -5.14 -7.65
C HIS A 467 -12.31 -4.82 -8.83
N THR A 468 -12.26 -5.69 -9.83
CA THR A 468 -11.23 -5.67 -10.88
C THR A 468 -11.85 -5.49 -12.26
N ILE A 469 -11.17 -4.71 -13.11
CA ILE A 469 -11.47 -4.61 -14.54
C ILE A 469 -10.63 -5.65 -15.29
N ILE A 470 -11.27 -6.56 -16.02
CA ILE A 470 -10.64 -7.41 -17.03
C ILE A 470 -11.43 -7.23 -18.32
N ALA A 471 -11.10 -6.18 -19.07
CA ALA A 471 -11.87 -5.74 -20.22
C ALA A 471 -10.99 -5.00 -21.23
N GLY A 472 -11.32 -5.12 -22.52
CA GLY A 472 -10.55 -4.50 -23.60
C GLY A 472 -9.25 -5.25 -23.91
N ASN A 473 -9.22 -6.57 -23.70
CA ASN A 473 -8.14 -7.47 -24.09
C ASN A 473 -8.57 -8.33 -25.27
N PHE A 474 -7.59 -8.84 -26.00
CA PHE A 474 -7.82 -9.41 -27.33
C PHE A 474 -7.06 -10.70 -27.58
N LYS A 475 -7.44 -11.40 -28.64
CA LYS A 475 -6.61 -12.41 -29.31
C LYS A 475 -6.35 -12.10 -30.78
N GLY A 476 -5.28 -12.69 -31.29
CA GLY A 476 -4.81 -12.54 -32.66
C GLY A 476 -3.91 -11.32 -32.84
N SER A 477 -3.02 -11.36 -33.83
CA SER A 477 -2.00 -10.32 -34.08
C SER A 477 -2.57 -8.94 -34.40
N ALA A 478 -3.81 -8.87 -34.91
CA ALA A 478 -4.51 -7.63 -35.16
C ALA A 478 -5.13 -7.01 -33.89
N GLY A 479 -5.26 -7.78 -32.80
CA GLY A 479 -5.82 -7.31 -31.53
C GLY A 479 -7.27 -6.82 -31.64
N VAL A 480 -8.11 -7.52 -32.42
CA VAL A 480 -9.50 -7.09 -32.70
C VAL A 480 -10.57 -8.05 -32.19
N VAL A 481 -10.22 -9.31 -31.92
CA VAL A 481 -11.16 -10.28 -31.35
C VAL A 481 -11.07 -10.16 -29.84
N THR A 482 -12.16 -9.75 -29.18
CA THR A 482 -12.20 -9.68 -27.71
C THR A 482 -11.96 -11.06 -27.12
N ASP A 483 -11.14 -11.11 -26.08
CA ASP A 483 -10.84 -12.34 -25.36
C ASP A 483 -10.29 -11.97 -23.98
N ASP A 484 -11.16 -11.51 -23.08
CA ASP A 484 -10.72 -10.97 -21.79
C ASP A 484 -10.30 -12.06 -20.82
N VAL A 485 -11.07 -13.15 -20.75
CA VAL A 485 -10.87 -14.25 -19.81
C VAL A 485 -11.21 -15.59 -20.46
N ASP A 486 -10.29 -16.56 -20.37
CA ASP A 486 -10.47 -17.90 -20.94
C ASP A 486 -9.88 -19.02 -20.06
N THR A 487 -10.35 -20.26 -20.26
CA THR A 487 -9.95 -21.45 -19.51
C THR A 487 -9.93 -22.70 -20.40
N VAL A 488 -9.16 -23.74 -20.04
CA VAL A 488 -8.97 -24.95 -20.89
C VAL A 488 -10.23 -25.81 -21.12
N THR A 489 -11.34 -25.55 -20.42
CA THR A 489 -12.61 -26.26 -20.62
C THR A 489 -13.78 -25.39 -20.15
N SER A 490 -14.86 -25.30 -20.93
CA SER A 490 -16.08 -24.50 -20.64
C SER A 490 -16.92 -25.00 -19.45
N VAL A 491 -16.34 -25.80 -18.55
CA VAL A 491 -17.02 -26.38 -17.40
C VAL A 491 -16.94 -25.41 -16.23
N ALA A 492 -18.10 -25.06 -15.67
CA ALA A 492 -18.26 -24.15 -14.54
C ALA A 492 -17.31 -24.48 -13.36
N GLY A 493 -16.75 -23.43 -12.73
CA GLY A 493 -16.04 -23.53 -11.44
C GLY A 493 -14.58 -23.05 -11.43
N ASN A 494 -14.20 -22.07 -12.25
CA ASN A 494 -12.78 -21.79 -12.50
C ASN A 494 -12.33 -20.38 -12.06
N PHE A 495 -13.10 -19.36 -12.39
CA PHE A 495 -12.96 -18.06 -11.73
C PHE A 495 -13.88 -18.03 -10.52
N THR A 496 -13.38 -17.56 -9.39
CA THR A 496 -14.18 -17.31 -8.19
C THR A 496 -14.31 -15.81 -8.04
N THR A 497 -15.51 -15.30 -8.29
CA THR A 497 -15.80 -13.89 -8.07
C THR A 497 -15.86 -13.58 -6.58
N GLN A 498 -15.18 -12.52 -6.17
CA GLN A 498 -15.35 -11.84 -4.88
C GLN A 498 -16.30 -10.63 -5.01
N GLY A 499 -16.95 -10.50 -6.17
CA GLY A 499 -17.89 -9.43 -6.50
C GLY A 499 -17.26 -8.22 -7.16
N TYR A 500 -18.15 -7.38 -7.72
CA TYR A 500 -17.84 -6.06 -8.26
C TYR A 500 -16.75 -6.06 -9.34
N ASN A 501 -16.78 -7.01 -10.26
CA ASN A 501 -15.83 -7.05 -11.39
C ASN A 501 -16.45 -6.49 -12.67
N LEU A 502 -15.63 -5.92 -13.55
CA LEU A 502 -16.02 -5.54 -14.91
C LEU A 502 -15.28 -6.42 -15.92
N ILE A 503 -15.99 -7.42 -16.45
CA ILE A 503 -15.49 -8.39 -17.42
C ILE A 503 -16.06 -8.06 -18.81
N GLY A 504 -15.19 -7.68 -19.74
CA GLY A 504 -15.60 -7.25 -21.08
C GLY A 504 -16.20 -8.39 -21.89
N ASP A 505 -15.45 -9.47 -22.06
CA ASP A 505 -15.84 -10.73 -22.69
C ASP A 505 -15.58 -11.90 -21.73
N GLY A 506 -16.66 -12.46 -21.19
CA GLY A 506 -16.60 -13.58 -20.23
C GLY A 506 -17.10 -14.91 -20.79
N ASP A 507 -17.16 -15.12 -22.10
CA ASP A 507 -17.84 -16.30 -22.66
C ASP A 507 -17.23 -17.66 -22.25
N PHE A 508 -15.95 -17.67 -21.84
CA PHE A 508 -15.23 -18.90 -21.46
C PHE A 508 -14.73 -18.91 -20.01
N SER A 509 -15.23 -18.01 -19.17
CA SER A 509 -14.65 -17.69 -17.87
C SER A 509 -15.46 -18.16 -16.66
N GLY A 510 -16.25 -19.23 -16.79
CA GLY A 510 -17.27 -19.64 -15.81
C GLY A 510 -16.95 -19.29 -14.35
N GLY A 511 -17.83 -18.55 -13.69
CA GLY A 511 -17.57 -17.94 -12.38
C GLY A 511 -18.17 -16.54 -12.20
N PHE A 512 -18.20 -15.76 -13.29
CA PHE A 512 -18.83 -14.45 -13.33
C PHE A 512 -20.26 -14.54 -13.86
N THR A 513 -21.20 -13.88 -13.20
CA THR A 513 -22.59 -13.77 -13.66
C THR A 513 -23.03 -12.32 -13.63
N HIS A 514 -23.49 -11.79 -14.77
CA HIS A 514 -23.91 -10.40 -14.88
C HIS A 514 -25.02 -10.08 -13.86
N GLY A 515 -24.83 -9.02 -13.07
CA GLY A 515 -25.77 -8.54 -12.06
C GLY A 515 -25.77 -9.32 -10.75
N VAL A 516 -24.93 -10.34 -10.61
CA VAL A 516 -24.77 -11.11 -9.37
C VAL A 516 -23.52 -10.63 -8.64
N SER A 517 -23.62 -10.40 -7.33
CA SER A 517 -22.51 -9.90 -6.49
C SER A 517 -21.88 -8.59 -6.99
N GLY A 518 -22.62 -7.78 -7.75
CA GLY A 518 -22.10 -6.53 -8.35
C GLY A 518 -21.28 -6.72 -9.64
N ASP A 519 -21.09 -7.96 -10.11
CA ASP A 519 -20.33 -8.23 -11.34
C ASP A 519 -21.06 -7.72 -12.59
N LYS A 520 -20.30 -7.09 -13.48
CA LYS A 520 -20.71 -6.70 -14.82
C LYS A 520 -19.94 -7.56 -15.82
N LYS A 521 -20.67 -8.38 -16.56
CA LYS A 521 -20.10 -9.30 -17.55
C LYS A 521 -20.71 -9.05 -18.93
N GLY A 522 -19.86 -8.96 -19.95
CA GLY A 522 -20.26 -9.04 -21.36
C GLY A 522 -19.95 -10.40 -22.00
N SER A 523 -19.98 -10.43 -23.32
CA SER A 523 -19.72 -11.60 -24.17
C SER A 523 -18.96 -11.20 -25.41
N GLY A 524 -18.39 -12.15 -26.15
CA GLY A 524 -17.71 -11.86 -27.41
C GLY A 524 -18.65 -11.29 -28.48
N ALA A 525 -19.96 -11.55 -28.38
CA ALA A 525 -20.98 -10.96 -29.25
C ALA A 525 -21.42 -9.54 -28.82
N ALA A 526 -21.26 -9.20 -27.53
CA ALA A 526 -21.65 -7.91 -26.95
C ALA A 526 -20.67 -7.55 -25.81
N PRO A 527 -19.41 -7.22 -26.15
CA PRO A 527 -18.41 -6.97 -25.14
C PRO A 527 -18.69 -5.68 -24.39
N LEU A 528 -18.43 -5.65 -23.08
CA LEU A 528 -18.49 -4.41 -22.30
C LEU A 528 -17.18 -3.64 -22.47
N SER A 529 -17.28 -2.36 -22.83
CA SER A 529 -16.12 -1.47 -22.85
C SER A 529 -15.75 -1.06 -21.41
N PRO A 530 -14.46 -1.03 -21.07
CA PRO A 530 -14.02 -0.54 -19.77
C PRO A 530 -14.07 0.98 -19.65
N GLY A 531 -14.15 1.74 -20.76
CA GLY A 531 -14.16 3.21 -20.73
C GLY A 531 -12.91 3.79 -20.06
N LEU A 532 -11.74 3.46 -20.58
CA LEU A 532 -10.45 3.85 -20.03
C LEU A 532 -9.71 4.80 -20.98
N ASP A 533 -8.96 5.73 -20.41
CA ASP A 533 -7.96 6.51 -21.14
C ASP A 533 -6.67 5.70 -21.33
N ALA A 534 -5.70 6.25 -22.08
CA ALA A 534 -4.42 5.59 -22.34
C ALA A 534 -3.61 5.39 -21.04
N LEU A 535 -2.70 4.41 -21.05
CA LEU A 535 -1.75 4.21 -19.95
C LEU A 535 -0.87 5.47 -19.82
N ALA A 536 -0.89 6.11 -18.66
CA ALA A 536 -0.16 7.35 -18.42
C ALA A 536 0.21 7.47 -16.93
N ASP A 537 1.08 8.44 -16.62
CA ASP A 537 1.23 8.92 -15.25
C ASP A 537 0.00 9.79 -14.92
N ASN A 538 -0.96 9.20 -14.20
CA ASN A 538 -2.18 9.89 -13.74
C ASN A 538 -2.04 10.35 -12.29
N GLY A 539 -0.81 10.52 -11.81
CA GLY A 539 -0.51 10.57 -10.38
C GLY A 539 -0.17 9.18 -9.82
N GLY A 540 0.07 9.14 -8.51
CA GLY A 540 0.45 7.91 -7.81
C GLY A 540 1.87 7.47 -8.11
N THR A 541 2.19 6.22 -7.80
CA THR A 541 3.55 5.69 -7.78
C THR A 541 3.97 5.03 -9.09
N THR A 542 3.01 4.51 -9.85
CA THR A 542 3.21 3.87 -11.15
C THR A 542 2.11 4.27 -12.14
N GLN A 543 2.34 4.03 -13.45
CA GLN A 543 1.39 4.42 -14.49
C GLN A 543 0.08 3.61 -14.42
N THR A 544 -1.04 4.26 -14.69
CA THR A 544 -2.39 3.66 -14.63
C THR A 544 -3.23 4.00 -15.85
N HIS A 545 -4.39 3.36 -15.98
CA HIS A 545 -5.44 3.79 -16.90
C HIS A 545 -6.50 4.57 -16.13
N ALA A 546 -6.65 5.87 -16.40
CA ALA A 546 -7.72 6.67 -15.82
C ALA A 546 -9.10 6.23 -16.36
N LEU A 547 -10.12 6.34 -15.50
CA LEU A 547 -11.50 6.08 -15.88
C LEU A 547 -12.11 7.27 -16.61
N GLN A 548 -12.77 6.99 -17.73
CA GLN A 548 -13.64 7.98 -18.38
C GLN A 548 -14.92 8.11 -17.56
N SER A 549 -15.51 9.31 -17.53
CA SER A 549 -16.74 9.57 -16.77
C SER A 549 -17.94 8.72 -17.21
N SER A 550 -17.94 8.21 -18.44
CA SER A 550 -18.97 7.29 -18.95
C SER A 550 -18.67 5.80 -18.68
N SER A 551 -17.59 5.48 -17.97
CA SER A 551 -17.21 4.10 -17.70
C SER A 551 -18.26 3.38 -16.85
N LEU A 552 -18.47 2.10 -17.14
CA LEU A 552 -19.32 1.24 -16.32
C LEU A 552 -18.71 0.88 -14.97
N ALA A 553 -17.43 1.17 -14.77
CA ALA A 553 -16.71 0.94 -13.52
C ALA A 553 -16.87 2.08 -12.51
N VAL A 554 -17.30 3.27 -12.96
CA VAL A 554 -17.50 4.44 -12.10
C VAL A 554 -18.67 4.19 -11.13
N ASN A 555 -18.43 4.43 -9.85
CA ASN A 555 -19.33 4.24 -8.71
C ASN A 555 -19.98 2.85 -8.70
N ALA A 556 -19.26 1.82 -9.16
CA ALA A 556 -19.81 0.49 -9.38
C ALA A 556 -19.29 -0.58 -8.42
N GLY A 557 -18.38 -0.24 -7.52
CA GLY A 557 -17.81 -1.12 -6.50
C GLY A 557 -18.62 -1.14 -5.21
N ASN A 558 -17.97 -1.57 -4.12
CA ASN A 558 -18.56 -1.65 -2.79
C ASN A 558 -17.78 -0.80 -1.77
N SER A 559 -18.39 0.27 -1.26
CA SER A 559 -17.79 1.13 -0.23
C SER A 559 -17.48 0.40 1.08
N GLY A 560 -18.13 -0.73 1.36
CA GLY A 560 -17.83 -1.56 2.53
C GLY A 560 -16.56 -2.39 2.38
N TYR A 561 -15.93 -2.37 1.20
CA TYR A 561 -14.77 -3.17 0.86
C TYR A 561 -13.74 -2.34 0.08
N ALA A 562 -13.06 -1.41 0.76
CA ALA A 562 -11.83 -0.82 0.22
C ALA A 562 -10.66 -1.82 0.21
N GLY A 563 -10.84 -3.04 0.77
CA GLY A 563 -9.78 -4.04 0.90
C GLY A 563 -8.60 -3.58 1.76
N GLY A 564 -8.82 -2.60 2.67
CA GLY A 564 -7.76 -1.95 3.44
C GLY A 564 -7.01 -0.86 2.68
N LEU A 565 -7.34 -0.58 1.42
CA LEU A 565 -6.73 0.49 0.63
C LEU A 565 -7.25 1.86 1.07
N THR A 566 -6.34 2.76 1.41
CA THR A 566 -6.65 4.18 1.67
C THR A 566 -6.61 5.02 0.40
N THR A 567 -5.76 4.62 -0.56
CA THR A 567 -5.62 5.25 -1.87
C THR A 567 -5.76 4.27 -3.02
N ASP A 568 -6.15 4.77 -4.19
CA ASP A 568 -6.05 4.06 -5.46
C ASP A 568 -4.60 4.03 -5.97
N GLN A 569 -4.36 3.45 -7.15
CA GLN A 569 -3.01 3.38 -7.73
C GLN A 569 -2.49 4.75 -8.18
N ALA A 570 -3.39 5.70 -8.48
CA ALA A 570 -3.06 7.09 -8.83
C ALA A 570 -2.82 7.98 -7.58
N GLY A 571 -2.73 7.39 -6.39
CA GLY A 571 -2.48 8.09 -5.13
C GLY A 571 -3.66 8.93 -4.62
N GLN A 572 -4.83 8.79 -5.22
CA GLN A 572 -6.04 9.50 -4.82
C GLN A 572 -6.78 8.73 -3.73
N THR A 573 -7.58 9.45 -2.92
CA THR A 573 -8.37 8.81 -1.86
C THR A 573 -9.31 7.78 -2.49
N ARG A 574 -9.26 6.53 -2.00
CA ARG A 574 -10.02 5.42 -2.59
C ARG A 574 -11.52 5.51 -2.29
N GLN A 575 -11.90 6.06 -1.14
CA GLN A 575 -13.29 6.13 -0.72
C GLN A 575 -13.79 7.58 -0.68
N VAL A 576 -14.28 8.07 -1.82
CA VAL A 576 -14.98 9.37 -1.94
C VAL A 576 -16.51 9.19 -2.02
N GLY A 577 -16.96 7.92 -2.07
CA GLY A 577 -18.36 7.53 -2.17
C GLY A 577 -18.49 6.02 -2.37
N THR A 578 -19.24 5.62 -3.39
CA THR A 578 -19.15 4.25 -3.93
C THR A 578 -17.84 4.11 -4.68
N ILE A 579 -16.96 3.22 -4.24
CA ILE A 579 -15.66 3.04 -4.91
C ILE A 579 -15.85 2.60 -6.35
N ASP A 580 -14.89 2.92 -7.20
CA ASP A 580 -14.83 2.43 -8.56
C ASP A 580 -14.30 1.00 -8.64
N ILE A 581 -14.67 0.30 -9.71
CA ILE A 581 -14.07 -0.99 -10.07
C ILE A 581 -12.72 -0.71 -10.76
N GLY A 582 -11.67 -1.46 -10.42
CA GLY A 582 -10.35 -1.33 -11.03
C GLY A 582 -9.31 -0.66 -10.13
N SER A 583 -8.16 -0.30 -10.69
CA SER A 583 -7.03 0.31 -9.96
C SER A 583 -7.08 1.83 -9.82
N TYR A 584 -8.06 2.48 -10.45
CA TYR A 584 -8.22 3.92 -10.46
C TYR A 584 -9.56 4.30 -9.80
N GLU A 585 -9.57 5.41 -9.08
CA GLU A 585 -10.73 6.04 -8.48
C GLU A 585 -10.95 7.42 -9.11
N LEU A 586 -11.99 7.53 -9.92
CA LEU A 586 -12.43 8.81 -10.46
C LEU A 586 -12.95 9.68 -9.32
N GLN A 587 -12.20 10.72 -9.00
CA GLN A 587 -12.57 11.64 -7.94
C GLN A 587 -13.86 12.38 -8.30
N ASN A 588 -14.85 12.35 -7.40
CA ASN A 588 -16.07 13.12 -7.56
C ASN A 588 -15.75 14.62 -7.59
N THR A 589 -16.24 15.32 -8.61
CA THR A 589 -16.14 16.78 -8.68
C THR A 589 -17.43 17.40 -8.18
N ALA A 590 -17.35 18.27 -7.16
CA ALA A 590 -18.55 18.88 -6.59
C ALA A 590 -19.35 19.72 -7.61
N PRO A 591 -20.69 19.84 -7.45
CA PRO A 591 -21.52 20.62 -8.35
C PRO A 591 -21.08 22.06 -8.41
N SER A 592 -20.99 22.63 -9.60
CA SER A 592 -20.70 24.06 -9.77
C SER A 592 -21.97 24.83 -10.09
N LEU A 593 -22.18 25.93 -9.35
CA LEU A 593 -23.37 26.76 -9.41
C LEU A 593 -23.03 28.19 -9.84
N GLY A 594 -23.93 28.83 -10.59
CA GLY A 594 -23.77 30.21 -11.04
C GLY A 594 -25.07 30.86 -11.46
N GLY A 595 -25.00 32.10 -11.97
CA GLY A 595 -26.16 32.80 -12.54
C GLY A 595 -27.19 33.30 -11.52
N PHE A 596 -26.81 33.38 -10.23
CA PHE A 596 -27.66 33.92 -9.17
C PHE A 596 -27.76 35.45 -9.23
N THR A 597 -28.94 35.98 -8.90
CA THR A 597 -29.22 37.43 -8.98
C THR A 597 -29.86 37.92 -7.69
N SER A 598 -29.26 38.94 -7.08
CA SER A 598 -29.76 39.56 -5.87
C SER A 598 -30.68 40.75 -6.16
N ALA A 599 -31.50 41.11 -5.16
CA ALA A 599 -32.33 42.31 -5.13
C ALA A 599 -33.31 42.46 -6.30
N GLN A 600 -33.92 41.36 -6.76
CA GLN A 600 -34.90 41.38 -7.84
C GLN A 600 -36.20 42.03 -7.37
N ALA A 601 -36.60 43.16 -7.97
CA ALA A 601 -37.80 43.89 -7.56
C ALA A 601 -39.08 43.25 -8.10
N VAL A 602 -40.10 43.14 -7.25
CA VAL A 602 -41.45 42.70 -7.63
C VAL A 602 -42.50 43.39 -6.74
N ASN A 603 -43.72 43.57 -7.23
CA ASN A 603 -44.83 43.97 -6.38
C ASN A 603 -45.44 42.73 -5.70
N ASP A 604 -46.01 42.88 -4.51
CA ASP A 604 -46.61 41.77 -3.75
C ASP A 604 -47.89 41.18 -4.38
N ASN A 605 -48.43 41.83 -5.42
CA ASN A 605 -49.52 41.34 -6.27
C ASN A 605 -49.07 40.84 -7.65
N ALA A 606 -47.76 40.71 -7.87
CA ALA A 606 -47.16 40.17 -9.08
C ALA A 606 -46.27 38.95 -8.78
N VAL A 607 -45.80 38.27 -9.83
CA VAL A 607 -44.90 37.12 -9.72
C VAL A 607 -43.57 37.42 -10.41
N VAL A 608 -42.52 36.72 -9.99
CA VAL A 608 -41.17 36.82 -10.57
C VAL A 608 -40.54 35.43 -10.70
N SER A 609 -39.62 35.25 -11.65
CA SER A 609 -38.85 34.00 -11.82
C SER A 609 -37.45 34.18 -11.24
N PRO A 610 -37.26 34.10 -9.91
CA PRO A 610 -36.02 34.55 -9.27
C PRO A 610 -34.79 33.71 -9.65
N LEU A 611 -35.01 32.51 -10.17
CA LEU A 611 -33.97 31.53 -10.46
C LEU A 611 -33.76 31.31 -11.97
N SER A 612 -34.31 32.18 -12.83
CA SER A 612 -34.25 32.01 -14.30
C SER A 612 -32.82 32.04 -14.87
N GLY A 613 -31.87 32.65 -14.16
CA GLY A 613 -30.45 32.71 -14.54
C GLY A 613 -29.59 31.54 -14.05
N VAL A 614 -30.08 30.73 -13.10
CA VAL A 614 -29.24 29.74 -12.38
C VAL A 614 -28.60 28.76 -13.34
N THR A 615 -27.28 28.59 -13.27
CA THR A 615 -26.54 27.55 -13.99
C THR A 615 -26.14 26.45 -13.01
N ILE A 616 -26.27 25.20 -13.45
CA ILE A 616 -25.81 24.02 -12.72
C ILE A 616 -24.95 23.22 -13.69
N THR A 617 -23.71 22.92 -13.29
CA THR A 617 -22.81 22.06 -14.06
C THR A 617 -22.25 20.99 -13.16
N ASP A 618 -22.41 19.76 -13.59
CA ASP A 618 -21.99 18.54 -12.92
C ASP A 618 -22.05 17.39 -13.94
N THR A 619 -21.16 16.41 -13.82
CA THR A 619 -21.14 15.17 -14.63
C THR A 619 -22.18 14.16 -14.17
N ASP A 620 -22.60 14.27 -12.92
CA ASP A 620 -23.47 13.32 -12.24
C ASP A 620 -24.93 13.77 -12.25
N ASN A 621 -25.84 12.85 -11.91
CA ASN A 621 -27.23 13.22 -11.70
C ASN A 621 -27.38 13.92 -10.35
N VAL A 622 -28.09 15.04 -10.34
CA VAL A 622 -28.21 15.87 -9.15
C VAL A 622 -29.62 15.88 -8.58
N THR A 623 -29.70 15.94 -7.26
CA THR A 623 -30.88 16.41 -6.52
C THR A 623 -30.76 17.90 -6.26
N VAL A 624 -31.89 18.60 -6.23
CA VAL A 624 -31.89 20.05 -5.95
C VAL A 624 -32.89 20.37 -4.86
N THR A 625 -32.48 21.21 -3.91
CA THR A 625 -33.39 21.84 -2.95
C THR A 625 -33.34 23.35 -3.08
N VAL A 626 -34.50 23.98 -2.95
CA VAL A 626 -34.64 25.43 -2.87
C VAL A 626 -35.35 25.77 -1.57
N THR A 627 -34.65 26.48 -0.69
CA THR A 627 -35.15 26.85 0.63
C THR A 627 -35.44 28.34 0.69
N LEU A 628 -36.63 28.70 1.14
CA LEU A 628 -36.97 30.09 1.43
C LEU A 628 -36.56 30.40 2.87
N ASP A 629 -36.01 31.58 3.11
CA ASP A 629 -35.70 32.03 4.47
C ASP A 629 -36.95 32.09 5.38
N SER A 630 -38.13 32.31 4.81
CA SER A 630 -39.41 32.21 5.52
C SER A 630 -40.59 31.98 4.57
N ILE A 631 -41.37 30.92 4.80
CA ILE A 631 -42.60 30.63 4.03
C ILE A 631 -43.68 31.71 4.15
N ALA A 632 -43.65 32.52 5.21
CA ALA A 632 -44.62 33.60 5.36
C ALA A 632 -44.43 34.70 4.29
N LYS A 633 -43.26 34.73 3.61
CA LYS A 633 -42.90 35.80 2.65
C LYS A 633 -43.46 35.53 1.25
N GLY A 634 -43.82 34.28 0.97
CA GLY A 634 -44.37 33.86 -0.31
C GLY A 634 -44.16 32.38 -0.56
N SER A 635 -44.53 31.94 -1.75
CA SER A 635 -44.41 30.55 -2.20
C SER A 635 -44.19 30.47 -3.70
N PHE A 636 -43.62 29.38 -4.19
CA PHE A 636 -43.65 29.10 -5.62
C PHE A 636 -45.06 28.78 -6.10
N THR A 637 -45.43 29.29 -7.28
CA THR A 637 -46.78 29.09 -7.85
C THR A 637 -47.03 27.62 -8.16
N SER A 638 -48.26 27.15 -7.98
CA SER A 638 -48.64 25.75 -8.26
C SER A 638 -48.35 25.35 -9.71
N ALA A 639 -48.54 26.26 -10.68
CA ALA A 639 -48.22 26.01 -12.08
C ALA A 639 -46.72 25.77 -12.29
N SER A 640 -45.84 26.56 -11.65
CA SER A 640 -44.39 26.38 -11.75
C SER A 640 -43.90 25.10 -11.07
N LEU A 641 -44.51 24.68 -9.96
CA LEU A 641 -44.16 23.42 -9.29
C LEU A 641 -44.53 22.21 -10.17
N VAL A 642 -45.72 22.22 -10.77
CA VAL A 642 -46.14 21.16 -11.72
C VAL A 642 -45.22 21.12 -12.95
N ALA A 643 -44.88 22.27 -13.51
CA ALA A 643 -44.04 22.35 -14.71
C ALA A 643 -42.57 21.95 -14.46
N SER A 644 -42.03 22.29 -13.29
CA SER A 644 -40.64 21.99 -12.91
C SER A 644 -40.44 20.60 -12.31
N GLY A 645 -41.51 19.98 -11.80
CA GLY A 645 -41.43 18.71 -11.07
C GLY A 645 -40.95 18.85 -9.62
N PHE A 646 -40.75 20.07 -9.11
CA PHE A 646 -40.47 20.29 -7.69
C PHE A 646 -41.67 19.95 -6.82
N THR A 647 -41.38 19.37 -5.66
CA THR A 647 -42.36 19.01 -4.62
C THR A 647 -42.17 19.87 -3.37
N GLY A 648 -43.22 19.99 -2.56
CA GLY A 648 -43.21 20.78 -1.32
C GLY A 648 -44.11 22.01 -1.35
N PRO A 649 -43.94 22.93 -0.39
CA PRO A 649 -42.86 22.93 0.59
C PRO A 649 -43.08 21.90 1.72
N SER A 650 -42.00 21.25 2.17
CA SER A 650 -41.94 20.58 3.47
C SER A 650 -41.21 21.52 4.44
N GLY A 651 -41.95 22.15 5.35
CA GLY A 651 -41.41 23.32 6.05
C GLY A 651 -41.20 24.48 5.08
N ASN A 652 -39.96 24.93 4.90
CA ASN A 652 -39.55 25.99 3.95
C ASN A 652 -38.75 25.47 2.75
N VAL A 653 -38.67 24.15 2.56
CA VAL A 653 -37.84 23.50 1.53
C VAL A 653 -38.70 22.93 0.41
N TYR A 654 -38.33 23.25 -0.83
CA TYR A 654 -38.83 22.62 -2.05
C TYR A 654 -37.76 21.69 -2.60
N SER A 655 -38.15 20.49 -3.06
CA SER A 655 -37.20 19.45 -3.48
C SER A 655 -37.51 18.89 -4.87
N LEU A 656 -36.45 18.65 -5.64
CA LEU A 656 -36.45 17.93 -6.91
C LEU A 656 -35.69 16.61 -6.74
N ALA A 657 -36.29 15.51 -7.18
CA ALA A 657 -35.65 14.19 -7.17
C ALA A 657 -34.44 14.14 -8.13
N SER A 658 -33.57 13.14 -7.95
CA SER A 658 -32.36 13.00 -8.75
C SER A 658 -32.67 12.94 -10.25
N THR A 659 -31.99 13.77 -11.03
CA THR A 659 -32.16 13.86 -12.49
C THR A 659 -30.88 14.39 -13.14
N THR A 660 -30.82 14.42 -14.47
CA THR A 660 -29.64 14.95 -15.18
C THR A 660 -29.44 16.44 -14.90
N THR A 661 -28.20 16.90 -14.88
CA THR A 661 -27.86 18.31 -14.60
C THR A 661 -28.60 19.30 -15.50
N ALA A 662 -28.76 18.96 -16.79
CA ALA A 662 -29.50 19.77 -17.74
C ALA A 662 -31.00 19.87 -17.40
N ALA A 663 -31.62 18.76 -16.98
CA ALA A 663 -33.02 18.74 -16.56
C ALA A 663 -33.22 19.48 -15.22
N ALA A 664 -32.31 19.28 -14.26
CA ALA A 664 -32.31 20.00 -12.99
C ALA A 664 -32.19 21.51 -13.20
N GLN A 665 -31.28 21.96 -14.06
CA GLN A 665 -31.13 23.38 -14.41
C GLN A 665 -32.42 23.95 -15.03
N ALA A 666 -33.03 23.22 -15.97
CA ALA A 666 -34.29 23.64 -16.58
C ALA A 666 -35.43 23.74 -15.56
N ALA A 667 -35.53 22.77 -14.65
CA ALA A 667 -36.54 22.73 -13.59
C ALA A 667 -36.39 23.91 -12.61
N VAL A 668 -35.17 24.18 -12.14
CA VAL A 668 -34.89 25.31 -11.23
C VAL A 668 -35.27 26.65 -11.88
N ARG A 669 -34.92 26.83 -13.15
CA ARG A 669 -35.24 28.05 -13.91
C ARG A 669 -36.73 28.26 -14.17
N ALA A 670 -37.53 27.19 -14.11
CA ALA A 670 -38.97 27.25 -14.31
C ALA A 670 -39.75 27.68 -13.05
N LEU A 671 -39.10 27.77 -11.89
CA LEU A 671 -39.74 28.19 -10.64
C LEU A 671 -40.15 29.67 -10.70
N VAL A 672 -41.42 29.92 -10.35
CA VAL A 672 -42.01 31.26 -10.33
C VAL A 672 -42.49 31.56 -8.91
N PHE A 673 -41.90 32.58 -8.29
CA PHE A 673 -42.21 33.01 -6.92
C PHE A 673 -43.35 34.02 -6.90
N SER A 674 -44.29 33.80 -5.98
CA SER A 674 -45.37 34.73 -5.65
C SER A 674 -45.18 35.20 -4.21
N PRO A 675 -44.85 36.48 -3.98
CA PRO A 675 -44.84 37.05 -2.63
C PRO A 675 -46.23 36.96 -1.97
N THR A 676 -46.26 36.97 -0.64
CA THR A 676 -47.52 37.08 0.10
C THR A 676 -47.99 38.54 0.08
N ALA A 677 -49.15 38.79 -0.54
CA ALA A 677 -49.75 40.11 -0.63
C ALA A 677 -50.04 40.73 0.76
N ASN A 678 -49.91 42.05 0.86
CA ASN A 678 -50.27 42.86 2.03
C ASN A 678 -49.54 42.48 3.34
N ARG A 679 -48.34 41.91 3.23
CA ARG A 679 -47.57 41.41 4.40
C ARG A 679 -46.82 42.51 5.15
N VAL A 680 -46.49 43.62 4.48
CA VAL A 680 -45.93 44.83 5.08
C VAL A 680 -46.79 46.04 4.74
N ALA A 681 -46.56 47.20 5.37
CA ALA A 681 -47.33 48.40 5.08
C ALA A 681 -47.18 48.82 3.59
N PRO A 682 -48.24 49.31 2.93
CA PRO A 682 -48.16 49.77 1.54
C PRO A 682 -47.00 50.75 1.32
N GLY A 683 -46.23 50.54 0.26
CA GLY A 683 -45.00 51.29 -0.06
C GLY A 683 -43.74 50.83 0.69
N SER A 684 -43.86 49.91 1.65
CA SER A 684 -42.70 49.25 2.28
C SER A 684 -42.26 48.03 1.48
N THR A 685 -40.99 47.65 1.66
CA THR A 685 -40.39 46.49 0.99
C THR A 685 -40.00 45.39 1.97
N GLU A 686 -40.07 44.14 1.52
CA GLU A 686 -39.50 43.00 2.23
C GLU A 686 -38.68 42.11 1.30
N THR A 687 -37.51 41.68 1.77
CA THR A 687 -36.61 40.78 1.04
C THR A 687 -36.85 39.33 1.43
N THR A 688 -37.03 38.47 0.43
CA THR A 688 -37.01 37.00 0.55
C THR A 688 -35.67 36.49 0.02
N THR A 689 -35.02 35.60 0.76
CA THR A 689 -33.76 34.96 0.35
C THR A 689 -34.01 33.51 -0.04
N PHE A 690 -33.38 33.10 -1.14
CA PHE A 690 -33.48 31.74 -1.66
C PHE A 690 -32.11 31.05 -1.53
N THR A 691 -32.09 29.96 -0.78
CA THR A 691 -30.92 29.07 -0.71
C THR A 691 -31.11 27.94 -1.70
N VAL A 692 -30.27 27.85 -2.72
CA VAL A 692 -30.24 26.73 -3.68
C VAL A 692 -29.11 25.80 -3.28
N ALA A 693 -29.44 24.56 -2.95
CA ALA A 693 -28.46 23.52 -2.69
C ALA A 693 -28.61 22.39 -3.72
N VAL A 694 -27.51 22.02 -4.36
CA VAL A 694 -27.43 20.96 -5.36
C VAL A 694 -26.51 19.89 -4.82
N ASN A 695 -26.97 18.64 -4.84
CA ASN A 695 -26.26 17.48 -4.32
C ASN A 695 -26.20 16.40 -5.40
N ASP A 696 -24.99 15.95 -5.73
CA ASP A 696 -24.66 14.94 -6.77
C ASP A 696 -24.76 13.47 -6.27
N GLY A 697 -25.12 13.28 -4.99
CA GLY A 697 -25.12 11.99 -4.29
C GLY A 697 -23.97 11.81 -3.31
N THR A 698 -22.91 12.61 -3.42
CA THR A 698 -21.70 12.55 -2.58
C THR A 698 -21.37 13.89 -1.92
N THR A 699 -21.42 14.99 -2.68
CA THR A 699 -21.12 16.35 -2.23
C THR A 699 -22.32 17.27 -2.41
N THR A 700 -22.32 18.41 -1.74
CA THR A 700 -23.39 19.43 -1.86
C THR A 700 -22.79 20.80 -2.00
N THR A 701 -23.15 21.51 -3.07
CA THR A 701 -22.83 22.92 -3.26
C THR A 701 -24.06 23.75 -3.01
N THR A 702 -23.90 24.86 -2.27
CA THR A 702 -25.01 25.74 -1.87
C THR A 702 -24.70 27.19 -2.21
N ASP A 703 -25.70 27.92 -2.71
CA ASP A 703 -25.67 29.37 -2.90
C ASP A 703 -26.88 30.05 -2.23
N THR A 704 -26.66 31.25 -1.68
CA THR A 704 -27.69 32.05 -0.96
C THR A 704 -27.84 33.47 -1.53
N THR A 705 -27.29 33.71 -2.71
CA THR A 705 -27.17 35.03 -3.33
C THR A 705 -28.50 35.53 -3.87
N THR A 706 -29.37 34.63 -4.34
CA THR A 706 -30.65 35.01 -4.94
C THR A 706 -31.60 35.61 -3.90
N THR A 707 -32.06 36.82 -4.17
CA THR A 707 -33.01 37.55 -3.32
C THR A 707 -34.07 38.28 -4.15
N VAL A 708 -35.30 38.31 -3.62
CA VAL A 708 -36.43 39.07 -4.19
C VAL A 708 -36.86 40.14 -3.20
N VAL A 709 -36.94 41.39 -3.66
CA VAL A 709 -37.44 42.54 -2.90
C VAL A 709 -38.87 42.81 -3.33
N SER A 710 -39.82 42.37 -2.50
CA SER A 710 -41.25 42.58 -2.71
C SER A 710 -41.66 43.95 -2.18
N THR A 711 -42.36 44.76 -2.98
CA THR A 711 -42.95 46.04 -2.56
C THR A 711 -44.44 45.85 -2.34
N SER A 712 -44.95 46.22 -1.16
CA SER A 712 -46.37 46.10 -0.90
C SER A 712 -47.17 47.20 -1.61
N ILE A 713 -48.17 46.80 -2.41
CA ILE A 713 -49.00 47.71 -3.18
C ILE A 713 -50.38 47.83 -2.54
N ASN A 714 -50.89 49.06 -2.49
CA ASN A 714 -52.26 49.30 -2.08
C ASN A 714 -53.21 48.82 -3.19
N ASP A 715 -53.90 47.70 -2.95
CA ASP A 715 -54.85 47.14 -3.89
C ASP A 715 -56.09 48.03 -4.05
N SER A 716 -56.69 48.02 -5.24
CA SER A 716 -57.98 48.70 -5.45
C SER A 716 -59.08 47.95 -4.68
N PRO A 717 -60.06 48.64 -4.07
CA PRO A 717 -61.12 47.97 -3.34
C PRO A 717 -61.88 46.99 -4.25
N SER A 718 -61.94 45.72 -3.84
CA SER A 718 -62.75 44.70 -4.51
C SER A 718 -64.23 44.89 -4.18
N ALA A 719 -65.08 44.86 -5.19
CA ALA A 719 -66.54 45.03 -5.07
C ALA A 719 -67.24 43.85 -4.37
#